data_AF-L1LEG8-F1
#
_entry.id   AF-L1LEG8-F1
#
_cell.length_a   1.000
_cell.length_b   1.000
_cell.length_c   1.000
_cell.angle_alpha   90.00
_cell.angle_beta   90.00
_cell.angle_gamma   90.00
#
_symmetry.space_group_name_H-M   'P 1'
#
loop_
_entity.id
_entity.type
_entity.pdbx_description
1 polymer ?
#
loop_
_entity_poly.entity_id
_entity_poly.type
_entity_poly.pdbx_seq_one_letter_code
_entity_poly.pdbx_strand_id
1 'polypeptide(L)'
;MARTCHTATLYNLRGRYFSNAPNLPFGEIYHPRQTKEKALQAQIVDKIPFDMVDAWLERNEIAVNTKLEYMPQQFAEARVKYASNPVDFVLSSLLRHCTQSISEGASPGVCNRKRRKTNNSRQSDFCDKTEKKRFIDGAVDKIAECFSELNGAECGIILKCFVKLGYKNPQLQARLIRKTVERGQIFTEYGLLSALNTIVDCLHDSSSLDDVDTPQRLFDSVSPAILKNLRKFSLKSLSILVNILSRSKFNVSRYLNEICNLILSENLSLKQGDDSNLTSEKKEWSENVVHFIANGFSRKNILNKKLFDFLEEHIKPSCHNYNVDTLVSLCNAYSKFGPANDSGYLELYCLLAKKIIARKNELTNRHICVVANAFSKVLVCHEHLLSVIDRILPIRVDSLDHRQASMIIHAFGRLKYKSDNHVLLWNKCTRMLEGHSWQSLTMIFQAYTKGEQLDDVTSRTFCQRFYQLFLSLDESKSSGTTKAENLQPITLLSLVYSLVKSRILFHTELLLMIANECIKCLNIYKGDEIANLTYAFSKIYSKYNATCDKSGNSDSQLVEISHKILLNICKILDDPRADIPTFSVVKIAKAFGDSSFIPAVSSIINLVRRNILLLETFSYSHITILINSLSTLGAHDADLLTILQSIKHRKGTKTKIKNTPEI
;
A
#
# COMPACT_ATOMS: atom_id res chain seq x y z
N MET A 1 40.90 -25.50 -39.39
CA MET A 1 41.64 -25.83 -38.15
C MET A 1 42.60 -24.67 -37.91
N ALA A 2 42.62 -23.85 -36.85
CA ALA A 2 41.89 -23.71 -35.59
C ALA A 2 41.71 -22.19 -35.36
N ARG A 3 40.49 -21.65 -35.27
CA ARG A 3 39.79 -21.18 -34.05
C ARG A 3 40.70 -20.72 -32.89
N THR A 4 40.83 -19.40 -32.73
CA THR A 4 41.02 -18.74 -31.42
C THR A 4 40.45 -17.30 -31.43
N CYS A 5 39.39 -17.12 -30.64
CA CYS A 5 39.15 -16.02 -29.70
C CYS A 5 39.31 -14.56 -30.17
N HIS A 6 38.23 -13.89 -30.59
CA HIS A 6 38.11 -12.41 -30.61
C HIS A 6 36.65 -11.96 -30.38
N THR A 7 36.08 -12.33 -29.23
CA THR A 7 34.73 -11.91 -28.76
C THR A 7 34.80 -11.09 -27.45
N ALA A 8 35.85 -10.28 -27.26
CA ALA A 8 36.12 -9.62 -25.98
C ALA A 8 35.89 -8.08 -25.93
N THR A 9 35.52 -7.40 -27.02
CA THR A 9 35.66 -5.94 -27.07
C THR A 9 34.37 -5.13 -26.86
N LEU A 10 33.19 -5.74 -26.80
CA LEU A 10 31.92 -5.05 -26.49
C LEU A 10 31.39 -5.30 -25.06
N TYR A 11 31.87 -6.34 -24.38
CA TYR A 11 31.43 -6.71 -23.03
C TYR A 11 32.15 -5.95 -21.90
N ASN A 12 33.27 -5.29 -22.20
CA ASN A 12 34.08 -4.56 -21.21
C ASN A 12 33.51 -3.19 -20.78
N LEU A 13 32.38 -2.76 -21.36
CA LEU A 13 31.75 -1.48 -21.05
C LEU A 13 30.77 -1.55 -19.87
N ARG A 14 30.28 -2.72 -19.44
CA ARG A 14 29.31 -2.78 -18.32
C ARG A 14 29.95 -2.69 -16.91
N GLY A 15 31.15 -3.25 -16.70
CA GLY A 15 31.78 -3.34 -15.38
C GLY A 15 32.70 -2.19 -14.95
N ARG A 16 33.06 -1.26 -15.85
CA ARG A 16 33.99 -0.14 -15.54
C ARG A 16 33.32 1.19 -15.17
N TYR A 17 31.99 1.30 -15.24
CA TYR A 17 31.30 2.55 -14.94
C TYR A 17 31.17 2.87 -13.43
N PHE A 18 31.33 1.90 -12.52
CA PHE A 18 31.02 2.11 -11.10
C PHE A 18 32.01 1.54 -10.08
N SER A 19 33.04 0.79 -10.49
CA SER A 19 33.80 -0.03 -9.54
C SER A 19 34.98 0.66 -8.83
N ASN A 20 35.33 1.92 -9.14
CA ASN A 20 36.44 2.62 -8.46
C ASN A 20 36.26 4.15 -8.46
N ALA A 21 35.27 4.68 -7.74
CA ALA A 21 35.08 6.13 -7.59
C ALA A 21 34.80 6.55 -6.14
N PRO A 22 35.54 7.53 -5.58
CA PRO A 22 35.26 8.10 -4.26
C PRO A 22 34.00 8.99 -4.28
N ASN A 23 33.33 9.06 -3.13
CA ASN A 23 32.07 9.77 -2.86
C ASN A 23 32.06 11.23 -3.37
N LEU A 24 31.14 11.56 -4.29
CA LEU A 24 30.76 12.95 -4.62
C LEU A 24 29.23 13.15 -4.51
N PRO A 25 28.77 14.33 -4.07
CA PRO A 25 27.35 14.62 -3.85
C PRO A 25 26.53 14.78 -5.14
N PHE A 26 25.22 14.59 -5.03
CA PHE A 26 24.23 14.67 -6.11
C PHE A 26 24.23 16.05 -6.80
N GLY A 27 24.48 16.08 -8.11
CA GLY A 27 24.48 17.30 -8.93
C GLY A 27 25.78 17.56 -9.70
N GLU A 28 26.87 16.90 -9.32
CA GLU A 28 28.11 16.93 -10.11
C GLU A 28 28.10 15.81 -11.14
N ILE A 29 27.93 16.19 -12.40
CA ILE A 29 27.98 15.29 -13.54
C ILE A 29 29.43 14.82 -13.70
N TYR A 30 29.63 13.51 -13.77
CA TYR A 30 30.88 12.91 -14.22
C TYR A 30 31.36 13.62 -15.49
N HIS A 31 32.50 14.33 -15.43
CA HIS A 31 33.14 14.78 -16.65
C HIS A 31 33.63 13.53 -17.39
N PRO A 32 33.16 13.25 -18.62
CA PRO A 32 33.55 12.05 -19.33
C PRO A 32 35.06 12.13 -19.58
N ARG A 33 35.82 11.12 -19.18
CA ARG A 33 37.29 11.19 -19.16
C ARG A 33 37.86 10.89 -20.55
N GLN A 34 37.12 10.17 -21.38
CA GLN A 34 37.53 9.83 -22.75
C GLN A 34 36.69 10.53 -23.82
N THR A 35 37.31 10.87 -24.95
CA THR A 35 36.67 11.57 -26.08
C THR A 35 35.47 10.80 -26.66
N LYS A 36 35.50 9.47 -26.63
CA LYS A 36 34.36 8.61 -27.02
C LYS A 36 33.18 8.71 -26.04
N GLU A 37 33.46 8.81 -24.75
CA GLU A 37 32.43 8.97 -23.71
C GLU A 37 31.78 10.36 -23.80
N LYS A 38 32.58 11.41 -24.04
CA LYS A 38 32.06 12.77 -24.30
C LYS A 38 31.14 12.79 -25.52
N ALA A 39 31.49 12.09 -26.60
CA ALA A 39 30.68 12.03 -27.81
C ALA A 39 29.37 11.23 -27.64
N LEU A 40 29.36 10.15 -26.86
CA LEU A 40 28.17 9.35 -26.57
C LEU A 40 27.22 10.06 -25.59
N GLN A 41 27.77 10.67 -24.54
CA GLN A 41 27.00 11.41 -23.54
C GLN A 41 26.40 12.70 -24.14
N ALA A 42 27.14 13.41 -25.00
CA ALA A 42 26.61 14.55 -25.76
C ALA A 42 25.52 14.17 -26.80
N GLN A 43 25.48 12.90 -27.26
CA GLN A 43 24.42 12.43 -28.17
C GLN A 43 23.09 12.13 -27.45
N ILE A 44 23.14 11.81 -26.14
CA ILE A 44 22.00 11.29 -25.38
C ILE A 44 21.32 12.38 -24.54
N VAL A 45 22.10 13.27 -23.90
CA VAL A 45 21.62 14.17 -22.83
C VAL A 45 20.60 15.22 -23.30
N ASP A 46 20.63 15.62 -24.59
CA ASP A 46 19.72 16.64 -25.13
C ASP A 46 18.62 16.08 -26.06
N LYS A 47 18.60 14.76 -26.30
CA LYS A 47 17.72 14.14 -27.31
C LYS A 47 16.76 13.11 -26.75
N ILE A 48 17.14 12.40 -25.69
CA ILE A 48 16.37 11.28 -25.16
C ILE A 48 16.18 11.48 -23.66
N PRO A 49 14.94 11.42 -23.13
CA PRO A 49 14.72 11.45 -21.70
C PRO A 49 15.49 10.33 -21.00
N PHE A 50 16.17 10.64 -19.89
CA PHE A 50 17.04 9.69 -19.18
C PHE A 50 16.36 8.37 -18.83
N ASP A 51 15.08 8.40 -18.43
CA ASP A 51 14.29 7.21 -18.10
C ASP A 51 13.84 6.37 -19.31
N MET A 52 14.16 6.80 -20.53
CA MET A 52 13.83 6.11 -21.79
C MET A 52 15.07 5.61 -22.54
N VAL A 53 16.28 5.85 -22.02
CA VAL A 53 17.53 5.43 -22.66
C VAL A 53 17.58 3.92 -22.84
N ASP A 54 17.21 3.14 -21.82
CA ASP A 54 17.22 1.68 -21.90
C ASP A 54 16.25 1.15 -22.98
N ALA A 55 15.07 1.76 -23.11
CA ALA A 55 14.09 1.41 -24.13
C ALA A 55 14.60 1.72 -25.55
N TRP A 56 15.31 2.84 -25.71
CA TRP A 56 15.94 3.21 -26.98
C TRP A 56 17.08 2.25 -27.35
N LEU A 57 17.88 1.84 -26.37
CA LEU A 57 18.96 0.86 -26.57
C LEU A 57 18.39 -0.50 -26.96
N GLU A 58 17.34 -0.99 -26.27
CA GLU A 58 16.63 -2.22 -26.64
C GLU A 58 16.13 -2.16 -28.09
N ARG A 59 15.51 -1.04 -28.49
CA ARG A 59 15.04 -0.85 -29.87
C ARG A 59 16.17 -0.95 -30.88
N ASN A 60 17.31 -0.30 -30.62
CA ASN A 60 18.46 -0.33 -31.55
C ASN A 60 19.10 -1.72 -31.61
N GLU A 61 19.17 -2.43 -30.49
CA GLU A 61 19.65 -3.82 -30.45
C GLU A 61 18.77 -4.72 -31.32
N ILE A 62 17.45 -4.59 -31.22
CA ILE A 62 16.50 -5.33 -32.08
C ILE A 62 16.74 -4.97 -33.56
N ALA A 63 16.84 -3.68 -33.88
CA ALA A 63 17.05 -3.23 -35.26
C ALA A 63 18.37 -3.71 -35.88
N VAL A 64 19.43 -3.82 -35.07
CA VAL A 64 20.72 -4.40 -35.50
C VAL A 64 20.57 -5.90 -35.67
N ASN A 65 20.00 -6.61 -34.69
CA ASN A 65 19.88 -8.07 -34.73
C ASN A 65 19.07 -8.57 -35.93
N THR A 66 17.98 -7.89 -36.28
CA THR A 66 17.20 -8.23 -37.49
C THR A 66 18.03 -8.08 -38.77
N LYS A 67 18.99 -7.16 -38.82
CA LYS A 67 19.88 -6.96 -39.98
C LYS A 67 21.04 -7.95 -40.01
N LEU A 68 21.50 -8.42 -38.84
CA LEU A 68 22.58 -9.41 -38.74
C LEU A 68 22.27 -10.73 -39.47
N GLU A 69 20.99 -11.04 -39.72
CA GLU A 69 20.58 -12.21 -40.50
C GLU A 69 21.12 -12.19 -41.94
N TYR A 70 21.37 -11.01 -42.51
CA TYR A 70 21.76 -10.86 -43.91
C TYR A 70 22.91 -9.88 -44.16
N MET A 71 23.51 -9.28 -43.12
CA MET A 71 24.72 -8.48 -43.27
C MET A 71 25.66 -8.56 -42.04
N PRO A 72 26.98 -8.33 -42.23
CA PRO A 72 27.92 -8.27 -41.12
C PRO A 72 27.63 -7.13 -40.14
N GLN A 73 28.04 -7.31 -38.88
CA GLN A 73 27.75 -6.39 -37.77
C GLN A 73 28.07 -4.92 -38.05
N GLN A 74 29.24 -4.65 -38.62
CA GLN A 74 29.69 -3.27 -38.91
C GLN A 74 28.74 -2.56 -39.89
N PHE A 75 28.19 -3.28 -40.86
CA PHE A 75 27.23 -2.74 -41.82
C PHE A 75 25.82 -2.63 -41.22
N ALA A 76 25.41 -3.59 -40.38
CA ALA A 76 24.14 -3.52 -39.65
C ALA A 76 24.08 -2.28 -38.75
N GLU A 77 25.13 -2.04 -37.96
CA GLU A 77 25.27 -0.87 -37.09
C GLU A 77 25.29 0.44 -37.88
N ALA A 78 26.07 0.52 -38.96
CA ALA A 78 26.10 1.69 -39.83
C ALA A 78 24.72 1.96 -40.46
N ARG A 79 24.03 0.92 -40.92
CA ARG A 79 22.70 1.04 -41.52
C ARG A 79 21.62 1.40 -40.50
N VAL A 80 21.74 1.03 -39.23
CA VAL A 80 20.81 1.53 -38.18
C VAL A 80 21.11 3.00 -37.87
N LYS A 81 22.39 3.39 -37.84
CA LYS A 81 22.79 4.74 -37.49
C LYS A 81 22.49 5.79 -38.55
N TYR A 82 22.60 5.44 -39.83
CA TYR A 82 22.51 6.38 -40.95
C TYR A 82 21.32 6.16 -41.88
N ALA A 83 20.45 5.17 -41.63
CA ALA A 83 19.26 5.00 -42.46
C ALA A 83 18.23 6.09 -42.16
N SER A 84 17.69 6.68 -43.23
CA SER A 84 16.57 7.62 -43.17
C SER A 84 15.25 6.86 -43.12
N ASN A 85 14.86 6.36 -41.95
CA ASN A 85 13.53 5.75 -41.76
C ASN A 85 12.53 6.83 -41.27
N PRO A 86 11.34 6.97 -41.89
CA PRO A 86 10.29 7.86 -41.37
C PRO A 86 9.92 7.61 -39.90
N VAL A 87 9.98 6.35 -39.43
CA VAL A 87 9.76 6.01 -38.01
C VAL A 87 10.83 6.65 -37.11
N ASP A 88 12.10 6.63 -37.50
CA ASP A 88 13.19 7.23 -36.72
C ASP A 88 13.02 8.75 -36.57
N PHE A 89 12.50 9.40 -37.62
CA PHE A 89 12.19 10.83 -37.57
C PHE A 89 11.07 11.13 -36.55
N VAL A 90 9.98 10.37 -36.58
CA VAL A 90 8.86 10.52 -35.65
C VAL A 90 9.30 10.29 -34.21
N LEU A 91 10.04 9.21 -33.94
CA LEU A 91 10.53 8.88 -32.60
C LEU A 91 11.51 9.93 -32.08
N SER A 92 12.49 10.34 -32.89
CA SER A 92 13.47 11.37 -32.51
C SER A 92 12.78 12.70 -32.20
N SER A 93 11.76 13.07 -32.99
CA SER A 93 10.95 14.27 -32.77
C SER A 93 10.21 14.20 -31.43
N LEU A 94 9.51 13.09 -31.14
CA LEU A 94 8.80 12.88 -29.89
C LEU A 94 9.73 12.89 -28.66
N LEU A 95 10.86 12.19 -28.73
CA LEU A 95 11.83 12.09 -27.63
C LEU A 95 12.46 13.44 -27.32
N ARG A 96 12.82 14.21 -28.35
CA ARG A 96 13.35 15.57 -28.19
C ARG A 96 12.33 16.49 -27.53
N HIS A 97 11.07 16.44 -27.98
CA HIS A 97 10.01 17.25 -27.38
C HIS A 97 9.73 16.85 -25.92
N CYS A 98 9.80 15.55 -25.59
CA CYS A 98 9.75 15.10 -24.20
C CYS A 98 10.88 15.72 -23.35
N THR A 99 12.10 15.76 -23.87
CA THR A 99 13.27 16.33 -23.17
C THR A 99 13.09 17.85 -22.93
N GLN A 100 12.63 18.58 -23.93
CA GLN A 100 12.36 20.02 -23.84
C GLN A 100 11.24 20.33 -22.83
N SER A 101 10.15 19.56 -22.86
CA SER A 101 9.04 19.72 -21.91
C SER A 101 9.42 19.44 -20.45
N ILE A 102 10.46 18.63 -20.21
CA ILE A 102 11.00 18.36 -18.86
C ILE A 102 11.87 19.52 -18.39
N SER A 103 12.65 20.16 -19.28
CA SER A 103 13.48 21.32 -18.92
C SER A 103 12.68 22.57 -18.56
N GLU A 104 11.47 22.71 -19.10
CA GLU A 104 10.53 23.81 -18.79
C GLU A 104 9.63 23.51 -17.58
N GLY A 105 9.62 22.25 -17.12
CA GLY A 105 8.89 21.83 -15.95
C GLY A 105 9.36 20.48 -15.40
N ALA A 106 10.17 20.49 -14.34
CA ALA A 106 10.42 19.28 -13.58
C ALA A 106 10.61 19.53 -12.07
N SER A 107 9.66 19.03 -11.29
CA SER A 107 9.89 17.69 -10.72
C SER A 107 8.69 16.79 -11.01
N PRO A 108 8.90 15.58 -11.55
CA PRO A 108 7.87 14.58 -11.69
C PRO A 108 7.73 13.84 -10.35
N GLY A 109 6.65 14.09 -9.63
CA GLY A 109 6.39 13.38 -8.37
C GLY A 109 5.58 14.11 -7.31
N VAL A 110 5.01 15.29 -7.55
CA VAL A 110 4.06 15.90 -6.60
C VAL A 110 2.99 16.68 -7.39
N CYS A 111 1.84 16.07 -7.64
CA CYS A 111 0.62 16.84 -7.91
C CYS A 111 0.26 17.61 -6.62
N ASN A 112 0.74 18.85 -6.50
CA ASN A 112 0.12 20.01 -5.84
C ASN A 112 1.20 21.01 -5.41
N ARG A 113 1.58 21.94 -6.30
CA ARG A 113 2.01 23.28 -5.88
C ARG A 113 1.34 24.31 -6.79
N LYS A 114 0.33 24.99 -6.24
CA LYS A 114 -0.24 26.21 -6.83
C LYS A 114 0.86 27.26 -6.90
N ARG A 115 1.36 27.56 -8.11
CA ARG A 115 2.25 28.71 -8.36
C ARG A 115 1.48 29.99 -8.03
N ARG A 116 2.07 30.86 -7.19
CA ARG A 116 1.66 32.26 -7.03
C ARG A 116 1.80 32.93 -8.41
N LYS A 117 0.67 33.37 -8.98
CA LYS A 117 0.62 34.11 -10.24
C LYS A 117 1.08 35.55 -9.99
N THR A 118 2.15 35.97 -10.63
CA THR A 118 2.39 37.38 -10.98
C THR A 118 1.66 37.67 -12.30
N ASN A 119 1.10 38.88 -12.41
CA ASN A 119 -0.04 39.20 -13.28
C ASN A 119 0.22 39.29 -14.81
N ASN A 120 1.36 38.86 -15.34
CA ASN A 120 1.68 38.99 -16.78
C ASN A 120 1.68 37.66 -17.59
N SER A 121 1.22 36.52 -17.04
CA SER A 121 1.41 35.20 -17.67
C SER A 121 0.27 34.66 -18.56
N ARG A 122 -0.85 35.38 -18.73
CA ARG A 122 -2.01 34.80 -19.43
C ARG A 122 -1.84 34.66 -20.94
N GLN A 123 -0.94 35.42 -21.56
CA GLN A 123 -0.76 35.44 -23.00
C GLN A 123 0.32 34.45 -23.48
N SER A 124 1.35 34.17 -22.66
CA SER A 124 2.39 33.17 -22.96
C SER A 124 1.88 31.73 -22.78
N ASP A 125 1.09 31.46 -21.74
CA ASP A 125 0.56 30.11 -21.44
C ASP A 125 -0.43 29.58 -22.50
N PHE A 126 -1.05 30.47 -23.28
CA PHE A 126 -2.02 30.10 -24.34
C PHE A 126 -1.31 29.75 -25.66
N CYS A 127 -0.21 30.45 -25.99
CA CYS A 127 0.59 30.21 -27.18
C CYS A 127 1.27 28.83 -27.11
N ASP A 128 1.91 28.53 -25.98
CA ASP A 128 2.65 27.30 -25.73
C ASP A 128 1.74 26.03 -25.78
N LYS A 129 0.54 26.10 -25.19
CA LYS A 129 -0.43 25.00 -25.25
C LYS A 129 -0.92 24.71 -26.67
N THR A 130 -1.04 25.75 -27.51
CA THR A 130 -1.52 25.62 -28.88
C THR A 130 -0.44 25.01 -29.77
N GLU A 131 0.82 25.41 -29.60
CA GLU A 131 1.97 24.82 -30.30
C GLU A 131 2.20 23.37 -29.92
N LYS A 132 2.17 23.05 -28.62
CA LYS A 132 2.25 21.67 -28.14
C LYS A 132 1.16 20.78 -28.73
N LYS A 133 -0.07 21.28 -28.82
CA LYS A 133 -1.18 20.55 -29.44
C LYS A 133 -0.93 20.29 -30.92
N ARG A 134 -0.56 21.33 -31.69
CA ARG A 134 -0.25 21.19 -33.13
C ARG A 134 0.89 20.19 -33.39
N PHE A 135 1.93 20.22 -32.56
CA PHE A 135 3.02 19.25 -32.64
C PHE A 135 2.53 17.82 -32.43
N ILE A 136 1.73 17.59 -31.38
CA ILE A 136 1.22 16.26 -31.07
C ILE A 136 0.28 15.76 -32.17
N ASP A 137 -0.63 16.61 -32.67
CA ASP A 137 -1.54 16.26 -33.75
C ASP A 137 -0.74 15.86 -35.01
N GLY A 138 0.27 16.64 -35.40
CA GLY A 138 1.14 16.29 -36.53
C GLY A 138 2.03 15.06 -36.31
N ALA A 139 2.40 14.74 -35.06
CA ALA A 139 3.10 13.50 -34.74
C ALA A 139 2.16 12.29 -34.83
N VAL A 140 0.89 12.44 -34.42
CA VAL A 140 -0.14 11.41 -34.50
C VAL A 140 -0.46 11.04 -35.95
N ASP A 141 -0.58 12.03 -36.84
CA ASP A 141 -0.80 11.78 -38.26
C ASP A 141 0.33 10.96 -38.87
N LYS A 142 1.59 11.31 -38.57
CA LYS A 142 2.77 10.56 -39.03
C LYS A 142 2.83 9.14 -38.44
N ILE A 143 2.43 8.95 -37.18
CA ILE A 143 2.31 7.62 -36.58
C ILE A 143 1.25 6.79 -37.31
N ALA A 144 0.14 7.41 -37.71
CA ALA A 144 -0.91 6.72 -38.46
C ALA A 144 -0.41 6.30 -39.86
N GLU A 145 0.37 7.15 -40.53
CA GLU A 145 1.00 6.86 -41.83
C GLU A 145 2.00 5.69 -41.76
N CYS A 146 2.85 5.64 -40.73
CA CYS A 146 3.86 4.59 -40.59
C CYS A 146 3.45 3.43 -39.66
N PHE A 147 2.17 3.34 -39.26
CA PHE A 147 1.70 2.41 -38.23
C PHE A 147 2.03 0.93 -38.54
N SER A 148 1.95 0.54 -39.80
CA SER A 148 2.22 -0.83 -40.26
C SER A 148 3.70 -1.23 -40.10
N GLU A 149 4.61 -0.26 -40.12
CA GLU A 149 6.06 -0.45 -40.04
C GLU A 149 6.57 -0.52 -38.59
N LEU A 150 5.75 -0.10 -37.62
CA LEU A 150 6.13 -0.06 -36.20
C LEU A 150 6.30 -1.47 -35.63
N ASN A 151 7.42 -1.68 -34.94
CA ASN A 151 7.61 -2.85 -34.07
C ASN A 151 7.19 -2.58 -32.62
N GLY A 152 7.11 -3.64 -31.81
CA GLY A 152 6.69 -3.53 -30.41
C GLY A 152 7.54 -2.60 -29.53
N ALA A 153 8.85 -2.46 -29.79
CA ALA A 153 9.71 -1.56 -29.02
C ALA A 153 9.37 -0.10 -29.31
N GLU A 154 9.14 0.20 -30.60
CA GLU A 154 8.78 1.54 -31.08
C GLU A 154 7.39 1.94 -30.59
N CYS A 155 6.41 1.02 -30.62
CA CYS A 155 5.11 1.22 -30.00
C CYS A 155 5.24 1.56 -28.51
N GLY A 156 6.10 0.85 -27.78
CA GLY A 156 6.42 1.11 -26.38
C GLY A 156 6.94 2.53 -26.14
N ILE A 157 7.93 2.97 -26.93
CA ILE A 157 8.51 4.31 -26.85
C ILE A 157 7.44 5.38 -27.11
N ILE A 158 6.62 5.22 -28.16
CA ILE A 158 5.53 6.15 -28.50
C ILE A 158 4.54 6.26 -27.34
N LEU A 159 4.10 5.13 -26.79
CA LEU A 159 3.19 5.09 -25.64
C LEU A 159 3.76 5.83 -24.44
N LYS A 160 5.06 5.61 -24.13
CA LYS A 160 5.74 6.31 -23.03
C LYS A 160 5.85 7.82 -23.28
N CYS A 161 6.13 8.24 -24.52
CA CYS A 161 6.12 9.65 -24.92
C CYS A 161 4.72 10.27 -24.74
N PHE A 162 3.65 9.59 -25.14
CA PHE A 162 2.29 10.08 -24.94
C PHE A 162 1.95 10.30 -23.46
N VAL A 163 2.35 9.35 -22.59
CA VAL A 163 2.20 9.52 -21.14
C VAL A 163 2.93 10.77 -20.63
N LYS A 164 4.20 10.97 -21.03
CA LYS A 164 5.00 12.13 -20.63
C LYS A 164 4.44 13.46 -21.13
N LEU A 165 3.97 13.49 -22.37
CA LEU A 165 3.40 14.68 -22.99
C LEU A 165 1.97 14.99 -22.50
N GLY A 166 1.35 14.05 -21.78
CA GLY A 166 -0.03 14.16 -21.29
C GLY A 166 -1.07 14.00 -22.41
N TYR A 167 -0.69 13.33 -23.52
CA TYR A 167 -1.60 13.06 -24.63
C TYR A 167 -2.48 11.84 -24.34
N LYS A 168 -3.77 11.98 -24.61
CA LYS A 168 -4.77 10.92 -24.41
C LYS A 168 -5.59 10.74 -25.67
N ASN A 169 -5.38 9.60 -26.34
CA ASN A 169 -6.20 9.11 -27.45
C ASN A 169 -6.40 7.61 -27.23
N PRO A 170 -7.51 7.21 -26.57
CA PRO A 170 -7.72 5.82 -26.17
C PRO A 170 -7.67 4.83 -27.33
N GLN A 171 -8.21 5.20 -28.50
CA GLN A 171 -8.26 4.34 -29.67
C GLN A 171 -6.86 4.09 -30.25
N LEU A 172 -6.05 5.15 -30.45
CA LEU A 172 -4.68 5.00 -30.93
C LEU A 172 -3.80 4.26 -29.91
N GLN A 173 -3.96 4.57 -28.62
CA GLN A 173 -3.23 3.89 -27.55
C GLN A 173 -3.57 2.39 -27.50
N ALA A 174 -4.84 2.02 -27.62
CA ALA A 174 -5.26 0.62 -27.70
C ALA A 174 -4.65 -0.11 -28.92
N ARG A 175 -4.66 0.53 -30.09
CA ARG A 175 -4.02 0.00 -31.31
C ARG A 175 -2.51 -0.24 -31.13
N LEU A 176 -1.79 0.73 -30.56
CA LEU A 176 -0.36 0.60 -30.26
C LEU A 176 -0.07 -0.51 -29.24
N ILE A 177 -0.91 -0.65 -28.21
CA ILE A 177 -0.82 -1.73 -27.22
C ILE A 177 -0.98 -3.10 -27.90
N ARG A 178 -2.00 -3.28 -28.74
CA ARG A 178 -2.21 -4.53 -29.49
C ARG A 178 -1.03 -4.83 -30.40
N LYS A 179 -0.51 -3.82 -31.10
CA LYS A 179 0.67 -3.97 -31.97
C LYS A 179 1.91 -4.44 -31.20
N THR A 180 2.04 -4.06 -29.93
CA THR A 180 3.16 -4.49 -29.05
C THR A 180 3.16 -6.01 -28.79
N VAL A 181 2.01 -6.66 -28.84
CA VAL A 181 1.84 -8.09 -28.56
C VAL A 181 1.27 -8.88 -29.74
N GLU A 182 1.29 -8.29 -30.93
CA GLU A 182 0.81 -8.93 -32.15
C GLU A 182 1.65 -10.17 -32.49
N ARG A 183 1.03 -11.16 -33.14
CA ARG A 183 1.72 -12.37 -33.57
C ARG A 183 2.89 -12.02 -34.48
N GLY A 184 4.08 -12.56 -34.17
CA GLY A 184 5.31 -12.32 -34.94
C GLY A 184 6.18 -11.17 -34.39
N GLN A 185 5.72 -10.43 -33.38
CA GLN A 185 6.53 -9.42 -32.72
C GLN A 185 7.65 -10.03 -31.87
N ILE A 186 8.80 -9.38 -31.87
CA ILE A 186 9.94 -9.71 -31.00
C ILE A 186 9.61 -9.24 -29.57
N PHE A 187 10.01 -10.03 -28.57
CA PHE A 187 9.83 -9.67 -27.17
C PHE A 187 10.57 -8.36 -26.83
N THR A 188 9.89 -7.46 -26.11
CA THR A 188 10.44 -6.18 -25.67
C THR A 188 10.08 -5.95 -24.19
N GLU A 189 11.09 -5.85 -23.34
CA GLU A 189 10.95 -5.59 -21.91
C GLU A 189 10.30 -4.22 -21.68
N TYR A 190 10.84 -3.17 -22.30
CA TYR A 190 10.35 -1.80 -22.10
C TYR A 190 9.08 -1.50 -22.90
N GLY A 191 8.87 -2.22 -24.00
CA GLY A 191 7.63 -2.19 -24.76
C GLY A 191 6.43 -2.67 -23.94
N LEU A 192 6.55 -3.85 -23.34
CA LEU A 192 5.51 -4.41 -22.47
C LEU A 192 5.27 -3.57 -21.22
N LEU A 193 6.32 -3.04 -20.58
CA LEU A 193 6.17 -2.13 -19.44
C LEU A 193 5.39 -0.85 -19.81
N SER A 194 5.69 -0.26 -20.96
CA SER A 194 5.03 0.97 -21.43
C SER A 194 3.57 0.72 -21.84
N ALA A 195 3.29 -0.42 -22.48
CA ALA A 195 1.94 -0.87 -22.77
C ALA A 195 1.11 -1.04 -21.49
N LEU A 196 1.63 -1.80 -20.53
CA LEU A 196 0.95 -2.03 -19.25
C LEU A 196 0.75 -0.73 -18.46
N ASN A 197 1.76 0.15 -18.42
CA ASN A 197 1.64 1.43 -17.74
C ASN A 197 0.54 2.30 -18.37
N THR A 198 0.42 2.30 -19.70
CA THR A 198 -0.64 3.04 -20.40
C THR A 198 -2.04 2.49 -20.09
N ILE A 199 -2.19 1.15 -20.03
CA ILE A 199 -3.47 0.54 -19.64
C ILE A 199 -3.88 1.01 -18.24
N VAL A 200 -2.94 0.96 -17.29
CA VAL A 200 -3.22 1.28 -15.87
C VAL A 200 -3.43 2.78 -15.64
N ASP A 201 -2.64 3.66 -16.26
CA ASP A 201 -2.61 5.08 -15.95
C ASP A 201 -3.45 5.96 -16.88
N CYS A 202 -3.69 5.52 -18.12
CA CYS A 202 -4.34 6.35 -19.13
C CYS A 202 -5.70 5.83 -19.56
N LEU A 203 -5.86 4.51 -19.66
CA LEU A 203 -7.08 3.90 -20.23
C LEU A 203 -8.08 3.43 -19.18
N HIS A 204 -7.67 3.32 -17.91
CA HIS A 204 -8.46 2.71 -16.85
C HIS A 204 -9.90 3.25 -16.73
N ASP A 205 -10.11 4.56 -16.89
CA ASP A 205 -11.43 5.21 -16.73
C ASP A 205 -12.02 5.71 -18.06
N SER A 206 -11.51 5.24 -19.20
CA SER A 206 -11.94 5.70 -20.52
C SER A 206 -13.23 5.02 -20.97
N SER A 207 -14.35 5.75 -20.94
CA SER A 207 -15.65 5.30 -21.47
C SER A 207 -15.76 5.35 -23.01
N SER A 208 -14.72 5.84 -23.69
CA SER A 208 -14.69 6.06 -25.13
C SER A 208 -14.06 4.92 -25.94
N LEU A 209 -13.77 3.79 -25.29
CA LEU A 209 -13.23 2.60 -25.94
C LEU A 209 -14.39 1.72 -26.40
N ASP A 210 -14.28 1.18 -27.62
CA ASP A 210 -15.24 0.18 -28.12
C ASP A 210 -15.20 -1.07 -27.24
N ASP A 211 -16.29 -1.86 -27.25
CA ASP A 211 -16.40 -3.10 -26.44
C ASP A 211 -15.19 -4.05 -26.63
N VAL A 212 -14.57 -4.03 -27.82
CA VAL A 212 -13.40 -4.87 -28.15
C VAL A 212 -12.13 -4.42 -27.42
N ASP A 213 -11.99 -3.14 -27.08
CA ASP A 213 -10.79 -2.51 -26.51
C ASP A 213 -10.94 -2.10 -25.04
N THR A 214 -11.81 -2.77 -24.30
CA THR A 214 -11.92 -2.52 -22.85
C THR A 214 -10.54 -2.68 -22.17
N PRO A 215 -10.23 -1.85 -21.14
CA PRO A 215 -8.95 -1.94 -20.43
C PRO A 215 -8.63 -3.34 -19.89
N GLN A 216 -9.68 -4.10 -19.51
CA GLN A 216 -9.55 -5.49 -19.09
C GLN A 216 -9.07 -6.40 -20.24
N ARG A 217 -9.65 -6.30 -21.45
CA ARG A 217 -9.23 -7.09 -22.62
C ARG A 217 -7.81 -6.76 -23.05
N LEU A 218 -7.42 -5.48 -23.00
CA LEU A 218 -6.05 -5.06 -23.27
C LEU A 218 -5.07 -5.60 -22.21
N PHE A 219 -5.47 -5.60 -20.94
CA PHE A 219 -4.68 -6.23 -19.88
C PHE A 219 -4.53 -7.73 -20.14
N ASP A 220 -5.60 -8.43 -20.50
CA ASP A 220 -5.60 -9.86 -20.77
C ASP A 220 -4.81 -10.24 -22.04
N SER A 221 -4.62 -9.32 -22.98
CA SER A 221 -3.76 -9.56 -24.15
C SER A 221 -2.26 -9.38 -23.85
N VAL A 222 -1.90 -8.39 -23.02
CA VAL A 222 -0.50 -8.10 -22.68
C VAL A 222 0.04 -9.05 -21.61
N SER A 223 -0.79 -9.42 -20.65
CA SER A 223 -0.35 -10.15 -19.46
C SER A 223 0.23 -11.55 -19.71
N PRO A 224 -0.27 -12.36 -20.67
CA PRO A 224 0.34 -13.63 -21.03
C PRO A 224 1.77 -13.48 -21.58
N ALA A 225 2.03 -12.42 -22.36
CA ALA A 225 3.35 -12.15 -22.92
C ALA A 225 4.37 -11.81 -21.81
N ILE A 226 3.93 -11.08 -20.77
CA ILE A 226 4.72 -10.79 -19.57
C ILE A 226 5.06 -12.08 -18.82
N LEU A 227 4.06 -12.92 -18.48
CA LEU A 227 4.30 -14.16 -17.74
C LEU A 227 5.23 -15.11 -18.49
N LYS A 228 5.03 -15.29 -19.79
CA LYS A 228 5.86 -16.18 -20.63
C LYS A 228 7.33 -15.76 -20.65
N ASN A 229 7.61 -14.48 -20.52
CA ASN A 229 8.97 -13.93 -20.62
C ASN A 229 9.50 -13.38 -19.29
N LEU A 230 8.87 -13.68 -18.15
CA LEU A 230 9.20 -13.06 -16.86
C LEU A 230 10.68 -13.19 -16.48
N ARG A 231 11.30 -14.34 -16.77
CA ARG A 231 12.74 -14.61 -16.54
C ARG A 231 13.69 -13.75 -17.38
N LYS A 232 13.19 -13.12 -18.45
CA LYS A 232 13.99 -12.23 -19.30
C LYS A 232 14.04 -10.80 -18.78
N PHE A 233 13.15 -10.43 -17.85
CA PHE A 233 13.12 -9.09 -17.29
C PHE A 233 14.32 -8.86 -16.37
N SER A 234 14.98 -7.72 -16.53
CA SER A 234 15.96 -7.24 -15.54
C SER A 234 15.31 -7.00 -14.17
N LEU A 235 16.09 -7.07 -13.08
CA LEU A 235 15.59 -6.79 -11.72
C LEU A 235 14.98 -5.37 -11.61
N LYS A 236 15.60 -4.39 -12.27
CA LYS A 236 15.09 -3.01 -12.38
C LYS A 236 13.68 -3.02 -13.00
N SER A 237 13.48 -3.72 -14.10
CA SER A 237 12.19 -3.79 -14.78
C SER A 237 11.16 -4.64 -14.06
N LEU A 238 11.55 -5.71 -13.36
CA LEU A 238 10.67 -6.43 -12.45
C LEU A 238 10.14 -5.51 -11.35
N SER A 239 10.99 -4.66 -10.77
CA SER A 239 10.54 -3.70 -9.76
C SER A 239 9.55 -2.67 -10.33
N ILE A 240 9.78 -2.17 -11.55
CA ILE A 240 8.86 -1.27 -12.25
C ILE A 240 7.53 -1.98 -12.55
N LEU A 241 7.59 -3.23 -13.02
CA LEU A 241 6.42 -4.07 -13.27
C LEU A 241 5.58 -4.24 -12.00
N VAL A 242 6.21 -4.55 -10.86
CA VAL A 242 5.53 -4.64 -9.56
C VAL A 242 4.85 -3.32 -9.20
N ASN A 243 5.54 -2.18 -9.38
CA ASN A 243 4.95 -0.87 -9.10
C ASN A 243 3.74 -0.60 -10.01
N ILE A 244 3.79 -0.91 -11.30
CA ILE A 244 2.66 -0.75 -12.24
C ILE A 244 1.48 -1.64 -11.83
N LEU A 245 1.72 -2.96 -11.66
CA LEU A 245 0.69 -3.92 -11.28
C LEU A 245 0.03 -3.55 -9.94
N SER A 246 0.81 -3.02 -8.98
CA SER A 246 0.27 -2.63 -7.68
C SER A 246 -0.73 -1.46 -7.73
N ARG A 247 -0.69 -0.63 -8.79
CA ARG A 247 -1.58 0.52 -8.99
C ARG A 247 -2.83 0.18 -9.79
N SER A 248 -2.86 -0.97 -10.46
CA SER A 248 -4.02 -1.39 -11.25
C SER A 248 -5.23 -1.72 -10.38
N LYS A 249 -6.45 -1.66 -10.93
CA LYS A 249 -7.64 -2.24 -10.27
C LYS A 249 -7.85 -3.71 -10.62
N PHE A 250 -7.05 -4.26 -11.54
CA PHE A 250 -7.11 -5.67 -11.96
C PHE A 250 -6.66 -6.62 -10.84
N ASN A 251 -7.11 -7.87 -10.95
CA ASN A 251 -6.62 -8.96 -10.11
C ASN A 251 -5.22 -9.39 -10.57
N VAL A 252 -4.20 -8.88 -9.89
CA VAL A 252 -2.79 -9.09 -10.23
C VAL A 252 -2.08 -10.11 -9.33
N SER A 253 -2.80 -10.77 -8.41
CA SER A 253 -2.19 -11.60 -7.37
C SER A 253 -1.34 -12.74 -7.93
N ARG A 254 -1.80 -13.38 -9.01
CA ARG A 254 -1.02 -14.43 -9.71
C ARG A 254 0.33 -13.88 -10.20
N TYR A 255 0.32 -12.74 -10.89
CA TYR A 255 1.53 -12.13 -11.46
C TYR A 255 2.54 -11.72 -10.39
N LEU A 256 2.06 -11.11 -9.30
CA LEU A 256 2.92 -10.72 -8.18
C LEU A 256 3.49 -11.95 -7.47
N ASN A 257 2.73 -13.05 -7.33
CA ASN A 257 3.25 -14.29 -6.77
C ASN A 257 4.33 -14.93 -7.65
N GLU A 258 4.17 -14.94 -8.98
CA GLU A 258 5.20 -15.42 -9.89
C GLU A 258 6.49 -14.57 -9.82
N ILE A 259 6.35 -13.25 -9.75
CA ILE A 259 7.49 -12.34 -9.56
C ILE A 259 8.18 -12.61 -8.21
N CYS A 260 7.41 -12.81 -7.14
CA CYS A 260 7.94 -13.16 -5.82
C CYS A 260 8.75 -14.46 -5.86
N ASN A 261 8.20 -15.51 -6.49
CA ASN A 261 8.87 -16.80 -6.64
C ASN A 261 10.14 -16.68 -7.48
N LEU A 262 10.12 -15.88 -8.55
CA LEU A 262 11.30 -15.62 -9.38
C LEU A 262 12.41 -14.95 -8.56
N ILE A 263 12.11 -13.85 -7.87
CA ILE A 263 13.08 -13.12 -7.03
C ILE A 263 13.68 -14.03 -5.95
N LEU A 264 12.85 -14.84 -5.28
CA LEU A 264 13.29 -15.72 -4.20
C LEU A 264 14.11 -16.93 -4.72
N SER A 265 13.70 -17.55 -5.82
CA SER A 265 14.41 -18.69 -6.41
C SER A 265 15.80 -18.30 -6.92
N GLU A 266 15.89 -17.15 -7.58
CA GLU A 266 17.15 -16.58 -8.04
C GLU A 266 18.14 -16.24 -6.91
N ASN A 267 17.63 -15.91 -5.72
CA ASN A 267 18.45 -15.69 -4.53
C ASN A 267 18.98 -17.01 -3.93
N LEU A 268 18.14 -18.05 -3.91
CA LEU A 268 18.55 -19.37 -3.40
C LEU A 268 19.68 -20.00 -4.23
N SER A 269 19.63 -19.83 -5.55
CA SER A 269 20.71 -20.29 -6.44
C SER A 269 22.04 -19.57 -6.18
N LEU A 270 22.03 -18.30 -5.77
CA LEU A 270 23.24 -17.56 -5.40
C LEU A 270 23.83 -18.03 -4.06
N LYS A 271 22.99 -18.46 -3.10
CA LYS A 271 23.43 -18.97 -1.80
C LYS A 271 23.96 -20.42 -1.87
N GLN A 272 23.71 -21.16 -2.95
CA GLN A 272 24.11 -22.57 -3.10
C GLN A 272 25.44 -22.81 -3.84
N GLY A 273 26.19 -21.75 -4.19
CA GLY A 273 27.59 -21.91 -4.60
C GLY A 273 27.81 -22.58 -5.96
N ASP A 274 26.89 -22.44 -6.92
CA ASP A 274 27.16 -22.84 -8.30
C ASP A 274 28.15 -21.84 -8.95
N ASP A 275 29.44 -22.21 -8.91
CA ASP A 275 30.58 -21.62 -9.62
C ASP A 275 30.47 -21.77 -11.16
N SER A 276 29.27 -21.60 -11.71
CA SER A 276 29.11 -21.41 -13.15
C SER A 276 29.20 -19.91 -13.45
N ASN A 277 30.16 -19.56 -14.31
CA ASN A 277 30.53 -18.20 -14.77
C ASN A 277 29.40 -17.41 -15.49
N LEU A 278 28.17 -17.42 -14.98
CA LEU A 278 27.04 -16.64 -15.49
C LEU A 278 26.90 -15.32 -14.72
N THR A 279 27.85 -14.41 -14.96
CA THR A 279 27.79 -12.96 -14.73
C THR A 279 27.14 -12.50 -13.41
N SER A 280 27.97 -12.41 -12.38
CA SER A 280 27.79 -11.63 -11.15
C SER A 280 27.52 -10.13 -11.38
N GLU A 281 27.53 -9.63 -12.62
CA GLU A 281 27.33 -8.23 -13.00
C GLU A 281 25.85 -7.79 -13.18
N LYS A 282 24.85 -8.66 -12.95
CA LYS A 282 23.46 -8.40 -13.40
C LYS A 282 22.38 -8.08 -12.35
N LYS A 283 22.68 -7.92 -11.06
CA LYS A 283 21.64 -7.62 -10.04
C LYS A 283 22.06 -6.57 -9.03
N GLU A 284 22.07 -5.32 -9.45
CA GLU A 284 22.23 -4.21 -8.52
C GLU A 284 20.91 -3.92 -7.79
N TRP A 285 20.89 -4.19 -6.48
CA TRP A 285 19.79 -3.87 -5.58
C TRP A 285 19.81 -2.38 -5.24
N SER A 286 19.31 -1.56 -6.16
CA SER A 286 19.17 -0.12 -5.94
C SER A 286 18.02 0.23 -4.98
N GLU A 287 18.04 1.43 -4.42
CA GLU A 287 16.98 2.00 -3.60
C GLU A 287 15.59 1.85 -4.26
N ASN A 288 15.48 2.21 -5.53
CA ASN A 288 14.22 2.16 -6.28
C ASN A 288 13.68 0.73 -6.43
N VAL A 289 14.58 -0.25 -6.63
CA VAL A 289 14.19 -1.66 -6.73
C VAL A 289 13.56 -2.12 -5.43
N VAL A 290 14.24 -1.89 -4.31
CA VAL A 290 13.75 -2.25 -2.97
C VAL A 290 12.43 -1.53 -2.66
N HIS A 291 12.38 -0.22 -2.92
CA HIS A 291 11.20 0.61 -2.70
C HIS A 291 9.99 0.08 -3.49
N PHE A 292 10.12 -0.13 -4.81
CA PHE A 292 9.01 -0.54 -5.66
C PHE A 292 8.51 -1.94 -5.33
N ILE A 293 9.41 -2.87 -5.00
CA ILE A 293 9.00 -4.22 -4.58
C ILE A 293 8.26 -4.13 -3.24
N ALA A 294 8.88 -3.60 -2.18
CA ALA A 294 8.25 -3.55 -0.85
C ALA A 294 6.90 -2.80 -0.86
N ASN A 295 6.84 -1.64 -1.52
CA ASN A 295 5.64 -0.83 -1.62
C ASN A 295 4.57 -1.49 -2.50
N GLY A 296 4.96 -2.11 -3.62
CA GLY A 296 4.02 -2.73 -4.55
C GLY A 296 3.31 -3.96 -3.96
N PHE A 297 4.07 -4.85 -3.33
CA PHE A 297 3.52 -6.03 -2.65
C PHE A 297 2.63 -5.64 -1.45
N SER A 298 3.08 -4.70 -0.61
CA SER A 298 2.30 -4.23 0.55
C SER A 298 1.01 -3.50 0.15
N ARG A 299 1.01 -2.74 -0.95
CA ARG A 299 -0.19 -2.05 -1.47
C ARG A 299 -1.30 -3.02 -1.88
N LYS A 300 -0.92 -4.18 -2.43
CA LYS A 300 -1.86 -5.27 -2.81
C LYS A 300 -2.13 -6.26 -1.68
N ASN A 301 -1.62 -5.97 -0.47
CA ASN A 301 -1.74 -6.83 0.71
C ASN A 301 -1.19 -8.26 0.50
N ILE A 302 -0.17 -8.41 -0.34
CA ILE A 302 0.55 -9.67 -0.56
C ILE A 302 1.78 -9.65 0.34
N LEU A 303 1.60 -10.08 1.58
CA LEU A 303 2.59 -9.97 2.66
C LEU A 303 3.42 -11.25 2.80
N ASN A 304 4.24 -11.57 1.79
CA ASN A 304 5.13 -12.74 1.85
C ASN A 304 6.32 -12.45 2.79
N LYS A 305 6.33 -13.08 3.97
CA LYS A 305 7.36 -12.88 5.00
C LYS A 305 8.78 -13.15 4.47
N LYS A 306 9.00 -14.25 3.72
CA LYS A 306 10.31 -14.59 3.14
C LYS A 306 10.85 -13.50 2.20
N LEU A 307 9.98 -12.91 1.37
CA LEU A 307 10.37 -11.80 0.51
C LEU A 307 10.76 -10.56 1.31
N PHE A 308 9.98 -10.20 2.34
CA PHE A 308 10.26 -9.01 3.14
C PHE A 308 11.48 -9.17 4.06
N ASP A 309 11.76 -10.38 4.55
CA ASP A 309 13.00 -10.71 5.25
C ASP A 309 14.21 -10.55 4.32
N PHE A 310 14.09 -11.06 3.09
CA PHE A 310 15.11 -10.89 2.08
C PHE A 310 15.34 -9.41 1.71
N LEU A 311 14.27 -8.61 1.58
CA LEU A 311 14.41 -7.17 1.35
C LEU A 311 15.05 -6.46 2.57
N GLU A 312 14.76 -6.90 3.80
CA GLU A 312 15.37 -6.36 5.01
C GLU A 312 16.90 -6.56 5.00
N GLU A 313 17.38 -7.74 4.58
CA GLU A 313 18.81 -8.04 4.41
C GLU A 313 19.50 -7.03 3.49
N HIS A 314 18.81 -6.55 2.44
CA HIS A 314 19.32 -5.51 1.53
C HIS A 314 19.16 -4.09 2.06
N ILE A 315 18.09 -3.80 2.80
CA ILE A 315 17.81 -2.47 3.36
C ILE A 315 18.83 -2.12 4.45
N LYS A 316 19.10 -3.03 5.40
CA LYS A 316 19.97 -2.76 6.55
C LYS A 316 21.33 -2.13 6.17
N PRO A 317 22.11 -2.69 5.22
CA PRO A 317 23.40 -2.11 4.83
C PRO A 317 23.28 -0.84 3.98
N SER A 318 22.25 -0.72 3.14
CA SER A 318 22.15 0.34 2.11
C SER A 318 21.32 1.56 2.52
N CYS A 319 20.50 1.45 3.57
CA CYS A 319 19.51 2.47 3.96
C CYS A 319 20.09 3.85 4.31
N HIS A 320 21.41 3.96 4.54
CA HIS A 320 22.06 5.22 4.86
C HIS A 320 21.94 6.25 3.74
N ASN A 321 21.87 5.79 2.48
CA ASN A 321 21.75 6.66 1.30
C ASN A 321 20.30 6.91 0.88
N TYR A 322 19.33 6.14 1.37
CA TYR A 322 17.94 6.21 0.90
C TYR A 322 17.29 7.55 1.18
N ASN A 323 16.58 8.09 0.18
CA ASN A 323 15.82 9.32 0.31
C ASN A 323 14.64 9.18 1.30
N VAL A 324 14.14 10.32 1.77
CA VAL A 324 13.07 10.34 2.78
C VAL A 324 11.79 9.67 2.28
N ASP A 325 11.42 9.83 1.01
CA ASP A 325 10.23 9.19 0.43
C ASP A 325 10.31 7.66 0.54
N THR A 326 11.47 7.08 0.23
CA THR A 326 11.73 5.65 0.36
C THR A 326 11.66 5.21 1.82
N LEU A 327 12.35 5.90 2.73
CA LEU A 327 12.34 5.55 4.16
C LEU A 327 10.92 5.53 4.74
N VAL A 328 10.13 6.56 4.43
CA VAL A 328 8.72 6.68 4.83
C VAL A 328 7.87 5.57 4.20
N SER A 329 8.09 5.27 2.92
CA SER A 329 7.38 4.20 2.23
C SER A 329 7.70 2.82 2.80
N LEU A 330 8.94 2.57 3.20
CA LEU A 330 9.35 1.32 3.84
C LEU A 330 8.67 1.18 5.21
N CYS A 331 8.63 2.24 6.02
CA CYS A 331 7.85 2.23 7.27
C CYS A 331 6.39 1.84 6.99
N ASN A 332 5.74 2.46 6.02
CA ASN A 332 4.35 2.15 5.72
C ASN A 332 4.17 0.72 5.16
N ALA A 333 5.07 0.24 4.31
CA ALA A 333 5.01 -1.10 3.72
C ALA A 333 5.14 -2.20 4.79
N TYR A 334 6.17 -2.11 5.63
CA TYR A 334 6.40 -3.08 6.71
C TYR A 334 5.33 -2.98 7.81
N SER A 335 4.64 -1.84 7.98
CA SER A 335 3.59 -1.69 9.00
C SER A 335 2.38 -2.60 8.80
N LYS A 336 2.25 -3.19 7.62
CA LYS A 336 1.18 -4.11 7.25
C LYS A 336 1.30 -5.48 7.93
N PHE A 337 2.49 -5.85 8.42
CA PHE A 337 2.70 -7.08 9.19
C PHE A 337 2.21 -6.99 10.64
N GLY A 338 1.74 -5.82 11.10
CA GLY A 338 1.27 -5.64 12.47
C GLY A 338 2.40 -5.27 13.44
N PRO A 339 2.30 -5.64 14.74
CA PRO A 339 3.29 -5.30 15.75
C PRO A 339 4.72 -5.71 15.35
N ALA A 340 5.69 -4.81 15.58
CA ALA A 340 7.08 -5.02 15.16
C ALA A 340 7.75 -6.20 15.87
N ASN A 341 7.38 -6.44 17.14
CA ASN A 341 7.90 -7.57 17.92
C ASN A 341 7.43 -8.90 17.33
N ASP A 342 6.14 -9.02 17.06
CA ASP A 342 5.53 -10.25 16.54
C ASP A 342 6.01 -10.55 15.11
N SER A 343 6.21 -9.50 14.31
CA SER A 343 6.67 -9.62 12.93
C SER A 343 8.20 -9.70 12.76
N GLY A 344 8.97 -9.50 13.84
CA GLY A 344 10.43 -9.56 13.83
C GLY A 344 11.14 -8.35 13.20
N TYR A 345 10.45 -7.23 12.98
CA TYR A 345 10.99 -6.05 12.28
C TYR A 345 11.38 -4.88 13.21
N LEU A 346 11.47 -5.09 14.52
CA LEU A 346 11.78 -4.03 15.48
C LEU A 346 13.09 -3.29 15.14
N GLU A 347 14.15 -4.02 14.85
CA GLU A 347 15.45 -3.44 14.49
C GLU A 347 15.38 -2.56 13.25
N LEU A 348 14.66 -3.02 12.22
CA LEU A 348 14.45 -2.27 10.99
C LEU A 348 13.73 -0.94 11.30
N TYR A 349 12.71 -0.94 12.15
CA TYR A 349 12.03 0.30 12.55
C TYR A 349 12.96 1.26 13.32
N CYS A 350 13.79 0.74 14.23
CA CYS A 350 14.80 1.55 14.91
C CYS A 350 15.80 2.18 13.93
N LEU A 351 16.24 1.42 12.92
CA LEU A 351 17.15 1.90 11.88
C LEU A 351 16.49 2.98 11.01
N LEU A 352 15.28 2.73 10.50
CA LEU A 352 14.52 3.69 9.70
C LEU A 352 14.25 4.99 10.47
N ALA A 353 13.87 4.89 11.75
CA ALA A 353 13.68 6.06 12.62
C ALA A 353 14.93 6.94 12.68
N LYS A 354 16.10 6.34 12.95
CA LYS A 354 17.39 7.07 13.01
C LYS A 354 17.67 7.82 11.70
N LYS A 355 17.46 7.17 10.55
CA LYS A 355 17.69 7.80 9.23
C LYS A 355 16.69 8.90 8.92
N ILE A 356 15.42 8.72 9.28
CA ILE A 356 14.38 9.75 9.13
C ILE A 356 14.70 10.98 10.00
N ILE A 357 15.11 10.77 11.25
CA ILE A 357 15.48 11.86 12.17
C ILE A 357 16.67 12.66 11.61
N ALA A 358 17.69 11.98 11.07
CA ALA A 358 18.85 12.64 10.47
C ALA A 358 18.47 13.57 9.30
N ARG A 359 17.34 13.29 8.63
CA ARG A 359 16.81 14.05 7.49
C ARG A 359 15.53 14.83 7.84
N LYS A 360 15.33 15.18 9.12
CA LYS A 360 14.11 15.85 9.62
C LYS A 360 13.72 17.12 8.84
N ASN A 361 14.70 17.84 8.29
CA ASN A 361 14.46 19.08 7.55
C ASN A 361 13.79 18.84 6.17
N GLU A 362 13.92 17.63 5.62
CA GLU A 362 13.30 17.22 4.34
C GLU A 362 11.86 16.71 4.54
N LEU A 363 11.39 16.57 5.79
CA LEU A 363 10.08 16.03 6.06
C LEU A 363 8.97 16.96 5.58
N THR A 364 8.00 16.39 4.87
CA THR A 364 6.73 17.04 4.52
C THR A 364 5.65 16.64 5.55
N ASN A 365 4.51 17.35 5.55
CA ASN A 365 3.36 16.98 6.40
C ASN A 365 2.89 15.54 6.13
N ARG A 366 2.94 15.12 4.86
CA ARG A 366 2.63 13.75 4.46
C ARG A 366 3.62 12.74 5.06
N HIS A 367 4.92 13.06 5.07
CA HIS A 367 5.92 12.17 5.68
C HIS A 367 5.65 12.00 7.17
N ILE A 368 5.43 13.11 7.87
CA ILE A 368 5.18 13.13 9.31
C ILE A 368 3.99 12.25 9.69
N CYS A 369 2.84 12.43 9.03
CA CYS A 369 1.64 11.68 9.40
C CYS A 369 1.75 10.18 9.03
N VAL A 370 2.37 9.85 7.89
CA VAL A 370 2.55 8.45 7.46
C VAL A 370 3.49 7.72 8.40
N VAL A 371 4.59 8.35 8.80
CA VAL A 371 5.54 7.79 9.77
C VAL A 371 4.88 7.59 11.13
N ALA A 372 4.23 8.62 11.69
CA ALA A 372 3.54 8.50 12.97
C ALA A 372 2.52 7.34 12.95
N ASN A 373 1.72 7.24 11.89
CA ASN A 373 0.74 6.17 11.74
C ASN A 373 1.38 4.79 11.54
N ALA A 374 2.50 4.69 10.82
CA ALA A 374 3.22 3.43 10.65
C ALA A 374 3.77 2.92 11.99
N PHE A 375 4.45 3.77 12.76
CA PHE A 375 4.96 3.44 14.10
C PHE A 375 3.84 3.06 15.07
N SER A 376 2.71 3.75 14.99
CA SER A 376 1.50 3.41 15.75
C SER A 376 0.93 2.03 15.39
N LYS A 377 0.89 1.68 14.11
CA LYS A 377 0.44 0.34 13.66
C LYS A 377 1.33 -0.78 14.18
N VAL A 378 2.64 -0.56 14.18
CA VAL A 378 3.61 -1.55 14.64
C VAL A 378 3.88 -1.52 16.15
N LEU A 379 3.18 -0.65 16.88
CA LEU A 379 3.29 -0.51 18.34
C LEU A 379 4.71 -0.19 18.83
N VAL A 380 5.47 0.60 18.05
CA VAL A 380 6.81 1.06 18.43
C VAL A 380 6.74 2.52 18.86
N CYS A 381 6.95 2.77 20.15
CA CYS A 381 7.08 4.13 20.69
C CYS A 381 8.54 4.60 20.60
N HIS A 382 8.95 5.10 19.43
CA HIS A 382 10.30 5.66 19.26
C HIS A 382 10.33 7.13 19.70
N GLU A 383 10.52 7.38 21.00
CA GLU A 383 10.36 8.70 21.64
C GLU A 383 11.08 9.85 20.90
N HIS A 384 12.34 9.66 20.50
CA HIS A 384 13.07 10.72 19.78
C HIS A 384 12.46 11.08 18.43
N LEU A 385 11.88 10.10 17.71
CA LEU A 385 11.21 10.35 16.43
C LEU A 385 9.90 11.09 16.65
N LEU A 386 9.12 10.66 17.65
CA LEU A 386 7.87 11.31 18.02
C LEU A 386 8.11 12.73 18.53
N SER A 387 9.18 12.98 19.28
CA SER A 387 9.60 14.31 19.71
C SER A 387 9.97 15.22 18.55
N VAL A 388 10.66 14.71 17.53
CA VAL A 388 10.93 15.47 16.29
C VAL A 388 9.62 15.84 15.58
N ILE A 389 8.67 14.91 15.51
CA ILE A 389 7.35 15.17 14.93
C ILE A 389 6.59 16.23 15.75
N ASP A 390 6.58 16.08 17.07
CA ASP A 390 5.88 16.96 18.01
C ASP A 390 6.40 18.40 17.93
N ARG A 391 7.72 18.58 17.91
CA ARG A 391 8.37 19.90 17.79
C ARG A 391 8.07 20.63 16.47
N ILE A 392 7.66 19.91 15.42
CA ILE A 392 7.29 20.53 14.13
C ILE A 392 5.84 21.05 14.17
N LEU A 393 4.99 20.52 15.07
CA LEU A 393 3.56 20.84 15.11
C LEU A 393 3.26 22.33 15.27
N PRO A 394 3.92 23.10 16.18
CA PRO A 394 3.63 24.53 16.33
C PRO A 394 3.77 25.33 15.03
N ILE A 395 4.66 24.90 14.13
CA ILE A 395 4.95 25.58 12.86
C ILE A 395 3.98 25.13 11.75
N ARG A 396 3.50 23.88 11.81
CA ARG A 396 2.84 23.24 10.67
C ARG A 396 1.41 22.79 10.91
N VAL A 397 0.89 22.83 12.14
CA VAL A 397 -0.43 22.30 12.51
C VAL A 397 -1.56 22.84 11.62
N ASP A 398 -1.52 24.12 11.27
CA ASP A 398 -2.55 24.74 10.44
C ASP A 398 -2.54 24.24 8.99
N SER A 399 -1.36 23.87 8.50
CA SER A 399 -1.15 23.32 7.15
C SER A 399 -1.43 21.82 7.04
N LEU A 400 -1.76 21.15 8.16
CA LEU A 400 -2.21 19.76 8.14
C LEU A 400 -3.64 19.69 7.60
N ASP A 401 -3.86 18.78 6.65
CA ASP A 401 -5.22 18.39 6.30
C ASP A 401 -5.87 17.58 7.43
N HIS A 402 -7.20 17.46 7.38
CA HIS A 402 -7.99 16.74 8.39
C HIS A 402 -7.49 15.31 8.62
N ARG A 403 -7.14 14.58 7.55
CA ARG A 403 -6.67 13.20 7.65
C ARG A 403 -5.28 13.12 8.27
N GLN A 404 -4.38 14.02 7.90
CA GLN A 404 -3.02 14.10 8.43
C GLN A 404 -3.05 14.36 9.94
N ALA A 405 -3.85 15.32 10.40
CA ALA A 405 -4.01 15.62 11.82
C ALA A 405 -4.59 14.42 12.59
N SER A 406 -5.65 13.79 12.05
CA SER A 406 -6.24 12.56 12.62
C SER A 406 -5.23 11.41 12.75
N MET A 407 -4.34 11.24 11.77
CA MET A 407 -3.31 10.19 11.81
C MET A 407 -2.28 10.43 12.92
N ILE A 408 -1.85 11.67 13.14
CA ILE A 408 -0.86 12.00 14.17
C ILE A 408 -1.48 11.85 15.56
N ILE A 409 -2.68 12.39 15.78
CA ILE A 409 -3.32 12.36 17.10
C ILE A 409 -3.69 10.92 17.51
N HIS A 410 -4.15 10.12 16.54
CA HIS A 410 -4.37 8.70 16.75
C HIS A 410 -3.08 7.96 17.07
N ALA A 411 -1.98 8.30 16.40
CA ALA A 411 -0.68 7.71 16.67
C ALA A 411 -0.18 8.01 18.09
N PHE A 412 -0.24 9.27 18.52
CA PHE A 412 0.17 9.66 19.86
C PHE A 412 -0.67 8.97 20.93
N GLY A 413 -2.00 8.98 20.79
CA GLY A 413 -2.90 8.30 21.74
C GLY A 413 -2.69 6.79 21.78
N ARG A 414 -2.46 6.14 20.62
CA ARG A 414 -2.23 4.68 20.55
C ARG A 414 -0.88 4.27 21.14
N LEU A 415 0.16 5.07 20.95
CA LEU A 415 1.49 4.83 21.51
C LEU A 415 1.64 5.35 22.95
N LYS A 416 0.63 6.04 23.48
CA LYS A 416 0.66 6.74 24.77
C LYS A 416 1.83 7.74 24.87
N TYR A 417 2.18 8.36 23.76
CA TYR A 417 3.20 9.41 23.72
C TYR A 417 2.66 10.69 24.34
N LYS A 418 3.36 11.24 25.33
CA LYS A 418 3.03 12.50 25.98
C LYS A 418 3.56 13.65 25.12
N SER A 419 2.67 14.26 24.35
CA SER A 419 3.01 15.38 23.48
C SER A 419 2.89 16.72 24.21
N ASP A 420 3.92 17.55 24.07
CA ASP A 420 3.94 18.91 24.61
C ASP A 420 2.95 19.81 23.86
N ASN A 421 2.66 19.48 22.59
CA ASN A 421 1.78 20.24 21.72
C ASN A 421 0.42 19.58 21.50
N HIS A 422 0.02 18.65 22.37
CA HIS A 422 -1.24 17.90 22.21
C HIS A 422 -2.46 18.82 22.10
N VAL A 423 -2.48 19.92 22.85
CA VAL A 423 -3.58 20.92 22.82
C VAL A 423 -3.74 21.55 21.45
N LEU A 424 -2.63 21.89 20.77
CA LEU A 424 -2.67 22.48 19.43
C LEU A 424 -3.28 21.51 18.42
N LEU A 425 -2.82 20.26 18.44
CA LEU A 425 -3.31 19.22 17.55
C LEU A 425 -4.77 18.86 17.86
N TRP A 426 -5.13 18.77 19.14
CA TRP A 426 -6.48 18.50 19.59
C TRP A 426 -7.45 19.60 19.11
N ASN A 427 -7.10 20.87 19.34
CA ASN A 427 -7.89 22.01 18.87
C ASN A 427 -8.07 22.02 17.35
N LYS A 428 -7.03 21.67 16.57
CA LYS A 428 -7.14 21.53 15.12
C LYS A 428 -8.15 20.45 14.71
N CYS A 429 -8.14 19.31 15.40
CA CYS A 429 -9.06 18.20 15.13
C CYS A 429 -10.50 18.51 15.57
N THR A 430 -10.71 19.17 16.70
CA THR A 430 -12.06 19.38 17.25
C THR A 430 -12.78 20.62 16.75
N ARG A 431 -12.06 21.68 16.31
CA ARG A 431 -12.70 22.88 15.75
C ARG A 431 -13.36 22.68 14.39
N MET A 432 -12.99 21.62 13.66
CA MET A 432 -13.46 21.39 12.29
C MET A 432 -13.96 19.95 12.08
N LEU A 433 -14.69 19.38 13.04
CA LEU A 433 -15.24 18.01 12.95
C LEU A 433 -16.05 17.78 11.66
N GLU A 434 -16.66 18.83 11.11
CA GLU A 434 -17.40 18.81 9.86
C GLU A 434 -16.55 18.43 8.64
N GLY A 435 -15.26 18.82 8.63
CA GLY A 435 -14.34 18.56 7.51
C GLY A 435 -13.73 17.15 7.49
N HIS A 436 -13.98 16.33 8.51
CA HIS A 436 -13.41 14.99 8.63
C HIS A 436 -14.27 13.92 7.93
N SER A 437 -13.61 13.05 7.17
CA SER A 437 -14.21 11.80 6.67
C SER A 437 -14.52 10.82 7.81
N TRP A 438 -15.38 9.83 7.54
CA TRP A 438 -15.72 8.74 8.48
C TRP A 438 -14.49 8.15 9.19
N GLN A 439 -13.46 7.81 8.41
CA GLN A 439 -12.23 7.21 8.93
C GLN A 439 -11.46 8.20 9.81
N SER A 440 -11.31 9.44 9.37
CA SER A 440 -10.54 10.46 10.08
C SER A 440 -11.21 10.83 11.41
N LEU A 441 -12.53 10.98 11.40
CA LEU A 441 -13.33 11.26 12.58
C LEU A 441 -13.28 10.11 13.59
N THR A 442 -13.39 8.87 13.12
CA THR A 442 -13.27 7.67 13.97
C THR A 442 -11.88 7.56 14.60
N MET A 443 -10.81 7.91 13.88
CA MET A 443 -9.45 7.91 14.43
C MET A 443 -9.27 8.94 15.55
N ILE A 444 -9.85 10.14 15.40
CA ILE A 444 -9.85 11.17 16.46
C ILE A 444 -10.67 10.68 17.64
N PHE A 445 -11.86 10.15 17.41
CA PHE A 445 -12.73 9.64 18.47
C PHE A 445 -12.09 8.47 19.23
N GLN A 446 -11.31 7.63 18.57
CA GLN A 446 -10.50 6.60 19.22
C GLN A 446 -9.37 7.17 20.09
N ALA A 447 -8.75 8.28 19.67
CA ALA A 447 -7.75 8.97 20.47
C ALA A 447 -8.43 9.60 21.70
N TYR A 448 -9.57 10.26 21.49
CA TYR A 448 -10.42 10.87 22.52
C TYR A 448 -10.79 9.88 23.61
N THR A 449 -11.41 8.76 23.23
CA THR A 449 -11.92 7.72 24.15
C THR A 449 -10.83 7.00 24.94
N LYS A 450 -9.56 7.16 24.56
CA LYS A 450 -8.38 6.65 25.28
C LYS A 450 -7.66 7.73 26.08
N GLY A 451 -8.01 9.00 25.89
CA GLY A 451 -7.45 10.12 26.62
C GLY A 451 -7.95 10.18 28.07
N GLU A 452 -7.32 11.04 28.86
CA GLU A 452 -7.63 11.19 30.29
C GLU A 452 -8.82 12.14 30.55
N GLN A 453 -9.17 12.99 29.57
CA GLN A 453 -10.23 13.99 29.68
C GLN A 453 -11.39 13.63 28.75
N LEU A 454 -12.36 12.88 29.29
CA LEU A 454 -13.66 12.69 28.66
C LEU A 454 -14.64 13.69 29.26
N ASP A 455 -15.20 14.55 28.44
CA ASP A 455 -16.26 15.48 28.83
C ASP A 455 -17.54 15.25 28.01
N ASP A 456 -18.69 15.55 28.61
CA ASP A 456 -19.98 15.27 27.99
C ASP A 456 -20.24 16.14 26.76
N VAL A 457 -19.73 17.38 26.74
CA VAL A 457 -19.97 18.33 25.64
C VAL A 457 -19.28 17.83 24.37
N THR A 458 -17.97 17.56 24.45
CA THR A 458 -17.19 17.01 23.35
C THR A 458 -17.76 15.67 22.88
N SER A 459 -18.15 14.79 23.82
CA SER A 459 -18.77 13.50 23.50
C SER A 459 -20.05 13.66 22.70
N ARG A 460 -20.92 14.61 23.08
CA ARG A 460 -22.15 14.91 22.34
C ARG A 460 -21.84 15.46 20.95
N THR A 461 -20.86 16.34 20.81
CA THR A 461 -20.47 16.90 19.50
C THR A 461 -19.99 15.80 18.54
N PHE A 462 -19.17 14.86 19.01
CA PHE A 462 -18.77 13.71 18.20
C PHE A 462 -19.98 12.85 17.77
N CYS A 463 -20.85 12.50 18.73
CA CYS A 463 -22.03 11.69 18.44
C CYS A 463 -22.96 12.39 17.43
N GLN A 464 -23.24 13.68 17.60
CA GLN A 464 -24.03 14.48 16.66
C GLN A 464 -23.40 14.48 15.27
N ARG A 465 -22.08 14.62 15.18
CA ARG A 465 -21.40 14.60 13.88
C ARG A 465 -21.49 13.24 13.20
N PHE A 466 -21.29 12.14 13.93
CA PHE A 466 -21.48 10.79 13.36
C PHE A 466 -22.92 10.57 12.90
N TYR A 467 -23.89 11.04 13.67
CA TYR A 467 -25.31 10.96 13.33
C TYR A 467 -25.62 11.72 12.03
N GLN A 468 -25.14 12.95 11.87
CA GLN A 468 -25.26 13.72 10.62
C GLN A 468 -24.64 13.00 9.42
N LEU A 469 -23.47 12.37 9.60
CA LEU A 469 -22.84 11.59 8.53
C LEU A 469 -23.70 10.40 8.11
N PHE A 470 -24.35 9.72 9.06
CA PHE A 470 -25.30 8.64 8.75
C PHE A 470 -26.54 9.15 7.98
N LEU A 471 -27.13 10.28 8.40
CA LEU A 471 -28.26 10.86 7.67
C LEU A 471 -27.90 11.19 6.21
N SER A 472 -26.73 11.80 5.99
CA SER A 472 -26.24 12.11 4.63
C SER A 472 -26.01 10.86 3.78
N LEU A 473 -25.63 9.74 4.41
CA LEU A 473 -25.43 8.47 3.74
C LEU A 473 -26.78 7.90 3.24
N ASP A 474 -27.84 8.01 4.03
CA ASP A 474 -29.16 7.51 3.63
C ASP A 474 -29.84 8.39 2.56
N GLU A 475 -29.64 9.71 2.62
CA GLU A 475 -30.05 10.64 1.54
C GLU A 475 -29.34 10.34 0.21
N SER A 476 -28.04 10.04 0.26
CA SER A 476 -27.27 9.70 -0.94
C SER A 476 -27.71 8.39 -1.60
N LYS A 477 -28.07 7.38 -0.80
CA LYS A 477 -28.66 6.11 -1.28
C LYS A 477 -30.00 6.33 -1.97
N SER A 478 -30.82 7.23 -1.41
CA SER A 478 -32.17 7.52 -1.91
C SER A 478 -32.15 8.37 -3.19
N SER A 479 -31.15 9.24 -3.34
CA SER A 479 -30.98 10.13 -4.50
C SER A 479 -30.18 9.53 -5.66
N GLY A 480 -29.65 8.30 -5.51
CA GLY A 480 -28.82 7.65 -6.54
C GLY A 480 -27.50 8.36 -6.82
N THR A 481 -27.06 9.28 -5.97
CA THR A 481 -25.84 10.05 -6.18
C THR A 481 -24.59 9.25 -5.75
N THR A 482 -23.70 9.00 -6.70
CA THR A 482 -22.52 8.12 -6.55
C THR A 482 -21.34 8.71 -5.75
N LYS A 483 -21.54 9.84 -5.05
CA LYS A 483 -20.46 10.56 -4.35
C LYS A 483 -20.35 10.27 -2.85
N ALA A 484 -21.16 9.36 -2.30
CA ALA A 484 -21.03 9.00 -0.88
C ALA A 484 -19.69 8.31 -0.60
N GLU A 485 -18.95 8.80 0.39
CA GLU A 485 -17.78 8.08 0.89
C GLU A 485 -18.23 6.72 1.44
N ASN A 486 -17.71 5.63 0.87
CA ASN A 486 -18.03 4.27 1.33
C ASN A 486 -17.54 4.06 2.77
N LEU A 487 -18.49 3.99 3.71
CA LEU A 487 -18.25 3.61 5.10
C LEU A 487 -17.66 2.20 5.16
N GLN A 488 -16.43 2.09 5.67
CA GLN A 488 -15.73 0.81 5.74
C GLN A 488 -16.14 0.01 6.99
N PRO A 489 -16.25 -1.34 6.91
CA PRO A 489 -16.58 -2.18 8.06
C PRO A 489 -15.68 -1.95 9.28
N ILE A 490 -14.36 -1.83 9.05
CA ILE A 490 -13.40 -1.59 10.14
C ILE A 490 -13.66 -0.26 10.89
N THR A 491 -14.17 0.74 10.18
CA THR A 491 -14.53 2.05 10.75
C THR A 491 -15.76 1.92 11.65
N LEU A 492 -16.80 1.19 11.20
CA LEU A 492 -18.00 0.89 11.98
C LEU A 492 -17.66 0.14 13.27
N LEU A 493 -16.85 -0.93 13.15
CA LEU A 493 -16.35 -1.69 14.30
C LEU A 493 -15.63 -0.78 15.31
N SER A 494 -14.71 0.02 14.79
CA SER A 494 -13.91 0.95 15.58
C SER A 494 -14.77 1.96 16.33
N LEU A 495 -15.82 2.46 15.69
CA LEU A 495 -16.75 3.42 16.26
C LEU A 495 -17.59 2.78 17.38
N VAL A 496 -18.29 1.67 17.09
CA VAL A 496 -19.17 1.01 18.08
C VAL A 496 -18.37 0.56 19.30
N TYR A 497 -17.19 -0.01 19.08
CA TYR A 497 -16.32 -0.45 20.16
C TYR A 497 -15.87 0.73 21.03
N SER A 498 -15.55 1.87 20.42
CA SER A 498 -15.11 3.06 21.16
C SER A 498 -16.25 3.65 22.00
N LEU A 499 -17.45 3.80 21.42
CA LEU A 499 -18.65 4.28 22.12
C LEU A 499 -18.97 3.43 23.35
N VAL A 500 -18.94 2.10 23.19
CA VAL A 500 -19.21 1.16 24.30
C VAL A 500 -18.11 1.23 25.35
N LYS A 501 -16.85 1.16 24.93
CA LYS A 501 -15.73 1.08 25.87
C LYS A 501 -15.57 2.35 26.70
N SER A 502 -15.85 3.52 26.13
CA SER A 502 -15.85 4.80 26.86
C SER A 502 -17.15 5.08 27.60
N ARG A 503 -18.13 4.16 27.58
CA ARG A 503 -19.46 4.31 28.21
C ARG A 503 -20.29 5.47 27.64
N ILE A 504 -19.97 5.92 26.43
CA ILE A 504 -20.71 6.93 25.67
C ILE A 504 -21.85 6.24 24.92
N LEU A 505 -22.88 5.82 25.68
CA LEU A 505 -24.03 5.04 25.19
C LEU A 505 -25.35 5.79 25.39
N PHE A 506 -25.39 7.10 25.24
CA PHE A 506 -26.60 7.90 25.45
C PHE A 506 -27.35 8.27 24.17
N HIS A 507 -26.74 8.08 22.99
CA HIS A 507 -27.36 8.42 21.70
C HIS A 507 -27.95 7.16 21.05
N THR A 508 -29.12 6.71 21.52
CA THR A 508 -29.75 5.44 21.06
C THR A 508 -29.93 5.39 19.54
N GLU A 509 -30.39 6.47 18.90
CA GLU A 509 -30.58 6.50 17.44
C GLU A 509 -29.29 6.24 16.66
N LEU A 510 -28.18 6.86 17.04
CA LEU A 510 -26.87 6.62 16.43
C LEU A 510 -26.44 5.16 16.61
N LEU A 511 -26.63 4.59 17.80
CA LEU A 511 -26.32 3.18 18.05
C LEU A 511 -27.17 2.25 17.17
N LEU A 512 -28.44 2.58 16.96
CA LEU A 512 -29.33 1.83 16.09
C LEU A 512 -28.88 1.88 14.63
N MET A 513 -28.48 3.06 14.13
CA MET A 513 -27.92 3.20 12.77
C MET A 513 -26.62 2.41 12.62
N ILE A 514 -25.72 2.49 13.60
CA ILE A 514 -24.47 1.73 13.62
C ILE A 514 -24.75 0.22 13.63
N ALA A 515 -25.71 -0.25 14.44
CA ALA A 515 -26.08 -1.65 14.51
C ALA A 515 -26.64 -2.16 13.17
N ASN A 516 -27.49 -1.36 12.52
CA ASN A 516 -28.06 -1.65 11.20
C ASN A 516 -27.00 -1.77 10.09
N GLU A 517 -25.91 -1.01 10.16
CA GLU A 517 -24.81 -1.18 9.21
C GLU A 517 -23.85 -2.32 9.62
N CYS A 518 -23.60 -2.52 10.92
CA CYS A 518 -22.75 -3.61 11.40
C CYS A 518 -23.31 -4.99 11.00
N ILE A 519 -24.63 -5.19 11.10
CA ILE A 519 -25.26 -6.47 10.74
C ILE A 519 -25.12 -6.80 9.26
N LYS A 520 -25.14 -5.80 8.37
CA LYS A 520 -24.97 -5.97 6.90
C LYS A 520 -23.58 -6.44 6.52
N CYS A 521 -22.57 -6.06 7.31
CA CYS A 521 -21.17 -6.40 7.06
C CYS A 521 -20.66 -7.54 7.95
N LEU A 522 -21.52 -8.23 8.68
CA LEU A 522 -21.11 -9.14 9.75
C LEU A 522 -20.23 -10.30 9.26
N ASN A 523 -20.49 -10.79 8.03
CA ASN A 523 -19.73 -11.85 7.37
C ASN A 523 -18.31 -11.42 6.91
N ILE A 524 -17.98 -10.13 6.95
CA ILE A 524 -16.68 -9.61 6.55
C ILE A 524 -15.67 -9.70 7.70
N TYR A 525 -16.14 -9.56 8.94
CA TYR A 525 -15.29 -9.48 10.13
C TYR A 525 -14.67 -10.83 10.51
N LYS A 526 -13.44 -10.81 11.03
CA LYS A 526 -12.70 -12.02 11.42
C LYS A 526 -11.89 -11.83 12.72
N GLY A 527 -11.61 -12.93 13.40
CA GLY A 527 -10.73 -12.97 14.57
C GLY A 527 -11.10 -11.96 15.67
N ASP A 528 -10.17 -11.07 16.00
CA ASP A 528 -10.34 -10.04 17.04
C ASP A 528 -11.47 -9.04 16.74
N GLU A 529 -11.85 -8.88 15.47
CA GLU A 529 -12.97 -8.03 15.07
C GLU A 529 -14.29 -8.58 15.59
N ILE A 530 -14.48 -9.90 15.48
CA ILE A 530 -15.63 -10.61 16.05
C ILE A 530 -15.65 -10.43 17.57
N ALA A 531 -14.50 -10.60 18.24
CA ALA A 531 -14.42 -10.41 19.69
C ALA A 531 -14.77 -8.98 20.14
N ASN A 532 -14.38 -7.97 19.36
CA ASN A 532 -14.74 -6.58 19.62
C ASN A 532 -16.24 -6.33 19.41
N LEU A 533 -16.86 -6.91 18.38
CA LEU A 533 -18.31 -6.84 18.16
C LEU A 533 -19.09 -7.56 19.25
N THR A 534 -18.68 -8.76 19.65
CA THR A 534 -19.30 -9.49 20.76
C THR A 534 -19.28 -8.61 22.01
N TYR A 535 -18.13 -8.07 22.37
CA TYR A 535 -18.01 -7.17 23.52
C TYR A 535 -18.95 -5.96 23.41
N ALA A 536 -18.96 -5.29 22.25
CA ALA A 536 -19.76 -4.10 22.04
C ALA A 536 -21.27 -4.40 22.17
N PHE A 537 -21.77 -5.38 21.42
CA PHE A 537 -23.19 -5.70 21.36
C PHE A 537 -23.69 -6.46 22.60
N SER A 538 -22.85 -7.22 23.30
CA SER A 538 -23.20 -7.77 24.62
C SER A 538 -23.45 -6.66 25.65
N LYS A 539 -22.63 -5.60 25.64
CA LYS A 539 -22.83 -4.46 26.55
C LYS A 539 -24.02 -3.60 26.17
N ILE A 540 -24.25 -3.36 24.88
CA ILE A 540 -25.46 -2.67 24.40
C ILE A 540 -26.70 -3.48 24.79
N TYR A 541 -26.74 -4.77 24.44
CA TYR A 541 -27.85 -5.66 24.79
C TYR A 541 -28.14 -5.65 26.29
N SER A 542 -27.13 -5.88 27.13
CA SER A 542 -27.30 -5.89 28.59
C SER A 542 -27.81 -4.57 29.15
N LYS A 543 -27.29 -3.43 28.68
CA LYS A 543 -27.69 -2.10 29.15
C LYS A 543 -29.16 -1.83 28.85
N TYR A 544 -29.57 -2.02 27.60
CA TYR A 544 -30.92 -1.64 27.16
C TYR A 544 -31.98 -2.70 27.47
N ASN A 545 -31.60 -3.98 27.55
CA ASN A 545 -32.52 -5.03 27.99
C ASN A 545 -32.95 -4.85 29.45
N ALA A 546 -32.09 -4.27 30.29
CA ALA A 546 -32.41 -3.97 31.69
C ALA A 546 -33.36 -2.76 31.85
N THR A 547 -33.42 -1.87 30.85
CA THR A 547 -34.21 -0.63 30.90
C THR A 547 -35.41 -0.63 29.94
N CYS A 548 -35.61 -1.70 29.16
CA CYS A 548 -36.70 -1.82 28.20
C CYS A 548 -38.04 -2.02 28.91
N ASP A 549 -38.80 -0.93 29.07
CA ASP A 549 -40.25 -1.01 29.17
C ASP A 549 -40.82 -1.45 27.80
N LYS A 550 -41.86 -2.29 27.80
CA LYS A 550 -42.45 -2.92 26.60
C LYS A 550 -43.11 -1.95 25.60
N SER A 551 -42.85 -0.64 25.67
CA SER A 551 -43.29 0.34 24.69
C SER A 551 -42.32 0.34 23.50
N GLY A 552 -42.83 0.43 22.27
CA GLY A 552 -42.08 0.30 21.01
C GLY A 552 -41.07 1.41 20.70
N ASN A 553 -40.28 1.86 21.68
CA ASN A 553 -39.28 2.90 21.57
C ASN A 553 -37.96 2.38 20.92
N SER A 554 -37.07 3.29 20.51
CA SER A 554 -35.77 2.98 19.89
C SER A 554 -34.89 2.03 20.71
N ASP A 555 -35.04 2.03 22.04
CA ASP A 555 -34.33 1.09 22.93
C ASP A 555 -34.73 -0.37 22.68
N SER A 556 -36.03 -0.64 22.46
CA SER A 556 -36.54 -1.99 22.14
C SER A 556 -35.99 -2.48 20.80
N GLN A 557 -35.96 -1.61 19.79
CA GLN A 557 -35.35 -1.90 18.49
C GLN A 557 -33.85 -2.20 18.62
N LEU A 558 -33.15 -1.45 19.48
CA LEU A 558 -31.72 -1.64 19.72
C LEU A 558 -31.42 -2.98 20.42
N VAL A 559 -32.27 -3.41 21.35
CA VAL A 559 -32.19 -4.74 21.97
C VAL A 559 -32.41 -5.83 20.92
N GLU A 560 -33.44 -5.70 20.08
CA GLU A 560 -33.77 -6.69 19.05
C GLU A 560 -32.61 -6.86 18.04
N ILE A 561 -32.07 -5.76 17.52
CA ILE A 561 -30.97 -5.84 16.56
C ILE A 561 -29.68 -6.33 17.21
N SER A 562 -29.38 -5.92 18.45
CA SER A 562 -28.21 -6.42 19.18
C SER A 562 -28.33 -7.93 19.40
N HIS A 563 -29.52 -8.42 19.76
CA HIS A 563 -29.81 -9.85 19.89
C HIS A 563 -29.58 -10.59 18.55
N LYS A 564 -30.08 -10.05 17.42
CA LYS A 564 -29.84 -10.62 16.07
C LYS A 564 -28.35 -10.67 15.72
N ILE A 565 -27.58 -9.60 16.01
CA ILE A 565 -26.14 -9.57 15.76
C ILE A 565 -25.43 -10.64 16.59
N LEU A 566 -25.72 -10.72 17.89
CA LEU A 566 -25.13 -11.71 18.79
C LEU A 566 -25.44 -13.15 18.35
N LEU A 567 -26.67 -13.44 17.92
CA LEU A 567 -27.02 -14.75 17.36
C LEU A 567 -26.25 -15.08 16.08
N ASN A 568 -26.07 -14.12 15.18
CA ASN A 568 -25.28 -14.36 13.97
C ASN A 568 -23.77 -14.50 14.29
N ILE A 569 -23.27 -13.82 15.32
CA ILE A 569 -21.92 -14.08 15.84
C ILE A 569 -21.82 -15.52 16.34
N CYS A 570 -22.81 -16.04 17.08
CA CYS A 570 -22.81 -17.45 17.50
C CYS A 570 -22.67 -18.40 16.30
N LYS A 571 -23.39 -18.16 15.20
CA LYS A 571 -23.24 -18.95 13.95
C LYS A 571 -21.84 -18.87 13.35
N ILE A 572 -21.21 -17.69 13.37
CA ILE A 572 -19.83 -17.52 12.92
C ILE A 572 -18.89 -18.31 13.82
N LEU A 573 -19.10 -18.25 15.14
CA LEU A 573 -18.29 -19.00 16.09
C LEU A 573 -18.45 -20.50 15.87
N ASP A 574 -19.65 -21.01 15.59
CA ASP A 574 -19.87 -22.44 15.34
C ASP A 574 -19.24 -22.98 14.05
N ASP A 575 -18.83 -22.13 13.09
CA ASP A 575 -18.08 -22.59 11.92
C ASP A 575 -16.67 -23.06 12.35
N PRO A 576 -16.30 -24.34 12.12
CA PRO A 576 -14.98 -24.85 12.47
C PRO A 576 -13.83 -24.18 11.69
N ARG A 577 -14.13 -23.50 10.57
CA ARG A 577 -13.16 -22.74 9.77
C ARG A 577 -12.98 -21.30 10.26
N ALA A 578 -13.74 -20.86 11.26
CA ALA A 578 -13.59 -19.53 11.83
C ALA A 578 -12.25 -19.41 12.57
N ASP A 579 -11.37 -18.58 12.03
CA ASP A 579 -10.06 -18.28 12.65
C ASP A 579 -10.25 -17.25 13.77
N ILE A 580 -10.36 -17.75 15.01
CA ILE A 580 -10.47 -16.93 16.22
C ILE A 580 -9.15 -17.04 17.00
N PRO A 581 -8.39 -15.93 17.14
CA PRO A 581 -7.17 -15.92 17.93
C PRO A 581 -7.43 -16.41 19.36
N THR A 582 -6.47 -17.12 19.92
CA THR A 582 -6.63 -17.79 21.21
C THR A 582 -7.05 -16.80 22.30
N PHE A 583 -6.40 -15.65 22.43
CA PHE A 583 -6.77 -14.63 23.42
C PHE A 583 -8.17 -14.03 23.22
N SER A 584 -8.69 -14.04 22.00
CA SER A 584 -10.04 -13.57 21.70
C SER A 584 -11.12 -14.52 22.22
N VAL A 585 -10.82 -15.81 22.41
CA VAL A 585 -11.75 -16.78 23.03
C VAL A 585 -12.17 -16.33 24.42
N VAL A 586 -11.22 -15.91 25.26
CA VAL A 586 -11.51 -15.44 26.63
C VAL A 586 -12.36 -14.18 26.60
N LYS A 587 -12.07 -13.26 25.69
CA LYS A 587 -12.79 -12.00 25.53
C LYS A 587 -14.24 -12.24 25.10
N ILE A 588 -14.46 -13.14 24.14
CA ILE A 588 -15.79 -13.52 23.64
C ILE A 588 -16.60 -14.18 24.76
N ALA A 589 -16.03 -15.20 25.42
CA ALA A 589 -16.69 -15.89 26.53
C ALA A 589 -17.08 -14.92 27.65
N LYS A 590 -16.15 -14.03 28.05
CA LYS A 590 -16.41 -12.98 29.03
C LYS A 590 -17.53 -12.04 28.59
N ALA A 591 -17.53 -11.59 27.33
CA ALA A 591 -18.56 -10.68 26.82
C ALA A 591 -19.96 -11.29 26.92
N PHE A 592 -20.13 -12.53 26.46
CA PHE A 592 -21.41 -13.22 26.56
C PHE A 592 -21.81 -13.49 28.02
N GLY A 593 -20.88 -13.94 28.85
CA GLY A 593 -21.10 -14.16 30.28
C GLY A 593 -21.50 -12.89 31.04
N ASP A 594 -20.81 -11.77 30.81
CA ASP A 594 -21.16 -10.46 31.38
C ASP A 594 -22.58 -10.00 30.99
N SER A 595 -23.09 -10.44 29.84
CA SER A 595 -24.43 -10.10 29.35
C SER A 595 -25.50 -11.16 29.64
N SER A 596 -25.13 -12.28 30.28
CA SER A 596 -25.99 -13.45 30.50
C SER A 596 -26.74 -13.90 29.24
N PHE A 597 -26.08 -13.85 28.08
CA PHE A 597 -26.70 -14.16 26.79
C PHE A 597 -26.77 -15.68 26.57
N ILE A 598 -27.81 -16.30 27.14
CA ILE A 598 -28.02 -17.76 27.14
C ILE A 598 -27.93 -18.42 25.75
N PRO A 599 -28.40 -17.82 24.63
CA PRO A 599 -28.29 -18.45 23.32
C PRO A 599 -26.84 -18.75 22.86
N ALA A 600 -25.82 -18.14 23.49
CA ALA A 600 -24.42 -18.39 23.16
C ALA A 600 -23.79 -19.63 23.86
N VAL A 601 -24.48 -20.27 24.81
CA VAL A 601 -23.91 -21.36 25.63
C VAL A 601 -23.22 -22.43 24.78
N SER A 602 -23.93 -22.99 23.79
CA SER A 602 -23.42 -24.06 22.93
C SER A 602 -22.19 -23.59 22.14
N SER A 603 -22.29 -22.43 21.50
CA SER A 603 -21.20 -21.89 20.68
C SER A 603 -19.94 -21.57 21.49
N ILE A 604 -20.09 -21.13 22.74
CA ILE A 604 -18.97 -20.88 23.65
C ILE A 604 -18.33 -22.17 24.14
N ILE A 605 -19.11 -23.19 24.49
CA ILE A 605 -18.57 -24.52 24.81
C ILE A 605 -17.75 -25.06 23.63
N ASN A 606 -18.31 -25.02 22.41
CA ASN A 606 -17.63 -25.47 21.20
C ASN A 606 -16.36 -24.66 20.89
N LEU A 607 -16.40 -23.34 21.09
CA LEU A 607 -15.22 -22.46 20.92
C LEU A 607 -14.10 -22.82 21.90
N VAL A 608 -14.41 -23.03 23.18
CA VAL A 608 -13.42 -23.41 24.19
C VAL A 608 -12.89 -24.81 23.92
N ARG A 609 -13.75 -25.79 23.59
CA ARG A 609 -13.35 -27.17 23.25
C ARG A 609 -12.39 -27.21 22.06
N ARG A 610 -12.67 -26.48 20.98
CA ARG A 610 -11.75 -26.40 19.82
C ARG A 610 -10.38 -25.82 20.17
N ASN A 611 -10.31 -24.99 21.20
CA ASN A 611 -9.08 -24.35 21.65
C ASN A 611 -8.48 -25.02 22.90
N ILE A 612 -8.93 -26.22 23.28
CA ILE A 612 -8.60 -26.84 24.57
C ILE A 612 -7.10 -27.05 24.77
N LEU A 613 -6.38 -27.44 23.72
CA LEU A 613 -4.93 -27.64 23.74
C LEU A 613 -4.16 -26.33 23.98
N LEU A 614 -4.74 -25.20 23.56
CA LEU A 614 -4.13 -23.88 23.70
C LEU A 614 -4.42 -23.24 25.06
N LEU A 615 -5.37 -23.78 25.85
CA LEU A 615 -5.70 -23.28 27.18
C LEU A 615 -4.51 -23.37 28.15
N GLU A 616 -3.56 -24.28 27.92
CA GLU A 616 -2.34 -24.34 28.74
C GLU A 616 -1.47 -23.09 28.58
N THR A 617 -1.59 -22.33 27.49
CA THR A 617 -0.88 -21.06 27.29
C THR A 617 -1.50 -19.89 28.07
N PHE A 618 -2.75 -20.03 28.53
CA PHE A 618 -3.46 -18.95 29.22
C PHE A 618 -2.96 -18.69 30.62
N SER A 619 -3.08 -17.45 31.09
CA SER A 619 -2.79 -17.12 32.48
C SER A 619 -3.85 -17.72 33.43
N TYR A 620 -3.53 -17.77 34.72
CA TYR A 620 -4.50 -18.16 35.75
C TYR A 620 -5.77 -17.28 35.73
N SER A 621 -5.62 -15.98 35.46
CA SER A 621 -6.74 -15.04 35.38
C SER A 621 -7.64 -15.34 34.18
N HIS A 622 -7.08 -15.66 33.02
CA HIS A 622 -7.84 -16.04 31.83
C HIS A 622 -8.68 -17.30 32.06
N ILE A 623 -8.11 -18.34 32.67
CA ILE A 623 -8.84 -19.58 32.99
C ILE A 623 -9.97 -19.30 33.99
N THR A 624 -9.72 -18.45 34.99
CA THR A 624 -10.76 -18.08 35.96
C THR A 624 -11.91 -17.31 35.30
N ILE A 625 -11.60 -16.40 34.37
CA ILE A 625 -12.62 -15.68 33.59
C ILE A 625 -13.47 -16.67 32.77
N LEU A 626 -12.85 -17.66 32.12
CA LEU A 626 -13.58 -18.67 31.35
C LEU A 626 -14.56 -19.46 32.23
N ILE A 627 -14.09 -19.97 33.37
CA ILE A 627 -14.94 -20.74 34.29
C ILE A 627 -16.13 -19.89 34.77
N ASN A 628 -15.87 -18.66 35.21
CA ASN A 628 -16.92 -17.77 35.69
C ASN A 628 -17.92 -17.45 34.59
N SER A 629 -17.45 -17.19 33.37
CA SER A 629 -18.32 -16.85 32.23
C SER A 629 -19.20 -18.03 31.83
N LEU A 630 -18.65 -19.25 31.80
CA LEU A 630 -19.42 -20.48 31.55
C LEU A 630 -20.46 -20.71 32.64
N SER A 631 -20.09 -20.49 33.91
CA SER A 631 -21.02 -20.59 35.03
C SER A 631 -22.17 -19.59 34.92
N THR A 632 -21.90 -18.32 34.61
CA THR A 632 -22.93 -17.28 34.44
C THR A 632 -23.86 -17.59 33.27
N LEU A 633 -23.35 -18.23 32.22
CA LEU A 633 -24.16 -18.68 31.09
C LEU A 633 -25.01 -19.92 31.39
N GLY A 634 -24.80 -20.60 32.52
CA GLY A 634 -25.45 -21.88 32.81
C GLY A 634 -24.92 -23.04 31.96
N ALA A 635 -23.65 -22.97 31.55
CA ALA A 635 -23.00 -24.03 30.78
C ALA A 635 -22.70 -25.24 31.68
N HIS A 636 -23.47 -26.31 31.52
CA HIS A 636 -23.30 -27.57 32.25
C HIS A 636 -22.51 -28.59 31.42
N ASP A 637 -21.21 -28.35 31.26
CA ASP A 637 -20.28 -29.30 30.64
C ASP A 637 -19.26 -29.77 31.69
N ALA A 638 -19.57 -30.89 32.33
CA ALA A 638 -18.80 -31.42 33.46
C ALA A 638 -17.34 -31.71 33.08
N ASP A 639 -17.11 -32.26 31.89
CA ASP A 639 -15.78 -32.61 31.40
C ASP A 639 -14.95 -31.35 31.16
N LEU A 640 -15.52 -30.35 30.47
CA LEU A 640 -14.83 -29.10 30.19
C LEU A 640 -14.51 -28.33 31.47
N LEU A 641 -15.46 -28.24 32.39
CA LEU A 641 -15.26 -27.55 33.67
C LEU A 641 -14.19 -28.26 34.52
N THR A 642 -14.17 -29.59 34.53
CA THR A 642 -13.13 -30.38 35.22
C THR A 642 -11.75 -30.11 34.63
N ILE A 643 -11.63 -30.07 33.30
CA ILE A 643 -10.37 -29.74 32.61
C ILE A 643 -9.92 -28.32 32.98
N LEU A 644 -10.81 -27.33 32.91
CA LEU A 644 -10.49 -25.95 33.26
C LEU A 644 -10.07 -25.80 34.74
N GLN A 645 -10.75 -26.49 35.65
CA GLN A 645 -10.41 -26.50 37.08
C GLN A 645 -9.05 -27.18 37.33
N SER A 646 -8.74 -28.28 36.64
CA SER A 646 -7.43 -28.93 36.68
C SER A 646 -6.31 -28.00 36.19
N ILE A 647 -6.52 -27.31 35.06
CA ILE A 647 -5.56 -26.32 34.54
C ILE A 647 -5.39 -25.15 35.53
N LYS A 648 -6.48 -24.65 36.10
CA LYS A 648 -6.47 -23.59 37.13
C LYS A 648 -5.64 -24.01 38.34
N HIS A 649 -5.85 -25.22 38.86
CA HIS A 649 -5.11 -25.76 40.01
C HIS A 649 -3.60 -25.90 39.71
N ARG A 650 -3.24 -26.48 38.55
CA ARG A 650 -1.84 -26.60 38.10
C ARG A 650 -1.13 -25.25 37.96
N LYS A 651 -1.84 -24.20 37.53
CA LYS A 651 -1.29 -22.84 37.43
C LYS A 651 -1.21 -22.13 38.79
N GLY A 652 -2.19 -22.34 39.66
CA GLY A 652 -2.20 -21.78 41.01
C GLY A 652 -1.05 -22.28 41.88
N THR A 653 -0.73 -23.57 41.79
CA THR A 653 0.41 -24.20 42.50
C THR A 653 1.76 -23.65 42.03
N LYS A 654 1.99 -23.54 40.71
CA LYS A 654 3.22 -22.92 40.16
C LYS A 654 3.42 -21.45 40.56
N THR A 655 2.33 -20.70 40.71
CA THR A 655 2.39 -19.28 41.10
C THR A 655 2.73 -19.11 42.58
N LYS A 656 2.25 -20.03 43.44
CA LYS A 656 2.61 -20.06 44.86
C LYS A 656 4.09 -20.44 45.08
N ILE A 657 4.63 -21.39 44.30
CA ILE A 657 6.03 -21.83 44.42
C ILE A 657 7.02 -20.70 44.07
N LYS A 658 6.72 -19.86 43.07
CA LYS A 658 7.56 -18.70 42.70
C LYS A 658 7.54 -17.55 43.71
N ASN A 659 6.55 -17.49 44.59
CA ASN A 659 6.40 -16.43 45.60
C ASN A 659 6.84 -16.88 47.00
N THR A 660 7.41 -18.09 47.13
CA THR A 660 8.15 -18.48 48.33
C THR A 660 9.52 -17.81 48.25
N PRO A 661 9.90 -16.95 49.22
CA PRO A 661 11.26 -16.42 49.25
C PRO A 661 12.23 -17.60 49.33
N GLU A 662 13.27 -17.60 48.48
CA GLU A 662 14.41 -18.50 48.65
C GLU A 662 14.96 -18.24 50.07
N ILE A 663 14.87 -19.26 50.91
CA ILE A 663 15.52 -19.31 52.23
C ILE A 663 16.96 -19.76 52.02
#